data_AF-A0A4R8RU77-F1
#
_entry.id   AF-A0A4R8RU77-F1
#
_cell.length_a   1.000
_cell.length_b   1.000
_cell.length_c   1.000
_cell.angle_alpha   90.00
_cell.angle_beta   90.00
_cell.angle_gamma   90.00
#
_symmetry.space_group_name_H-M   'P 1'
#
loop_
_entity.id
_entity.type
_entity.pdbx_description
1 polymer ?
#
loop_
_entity_poly.entity_id
_entity_poly.type
_entity_poly.pdbx_seq_one_letter_code
_entity_poly.pdbx_strand_id
1 'polypeptide(L)'
;MKTTQLTSTFLSTLTIVNAAATYQPGLQKRALQAPNTTANGYQYQGCFIDVGRTISAAVSTNQLMTNELCTKTCFDKSYTYAGTEWYGECYCGSALASGGVLANEADCTTPCNGNATQPCGGPNRLSLYKTSLLVGPTVNPGIGDWTSIGCYAEGTTGRTLDHGIGVDGGMTVAKCTAACQAQNFILAGVEYSGECYCGNKPVNGGAPAVDGCNMICSGNSSEFSSPIFNVDASTIQHFCFKLKVGSQLGFIQNLIGHHRVIPYLLVISLGTFTRVSISLSFFIIIFVFTLNISLPVPQSHIININSVVSSSSSIPSSSSSSAAVISPSSSTATSATPSPTAPYQPALVNGWKYYGCRTEPPNARALGAATFGADDMTIEKCTTFCGNGKYTYAGLEWSRECWCGNTFTTGSNPAPQTDCTMTCTGNKFQYCGEGNRLSVYTIGDSVQSLSSSAPATAATSSTSAAPVATGLPAGWTNQGCWVDNLAGRIVPNMVNPDDSKMTLASCAQACFNRGFTVAGAEYYTQCFCGNAIYNGGAIASDPSTCNTPCGGDSSTMCGGPNRMTILAKGTPQTYQPPVVQKSGLNGSWTYEGCVLDNLNNQRVFGMQLIFENVMTAGMCLDACAKFGYMAAGLEYGHECYCGDPSNIASAGSRFVEDTQCGYTCAGNATGICGGGGVMSTYFWTGTPLYSWNYASGDAAGSYELFIGGKCIPLVTSETVLGKITFLEKWGTGPPNSTGAYELDPSLAPDLNRAWREMHVKTDIFCSASITLPDKAGRQINIGGWSGDSTYGVRLYTPSGSAGVNGTTDWKEDNANLRLQNGRWYPSAMIMANGSIMVIGGEQGSNGAPVPTIEVLPNGGPPLRMEWLQRTDPNNLYPFVAVLPSQKIFVAYWNEARILDERTFDTVSVLPPIPGSANNPMGGRTYPLEGTSVLLPQKAPYTDPLGVLICGGSGEGAAIALDNCVTIQPEAPNANWTIERMPTRRVMSCIAPLPDGTYLINNGAKQGVAGFGLANDPNHMTLLYDPEKPLGARMTVMANSTIDRLYHSESILLLDGRVLVSGSDPEDGVHQQEYRVEVFNPPYLKKPRPTFTLAVTDWAWGGSYDFQIGGQATGDIKASLLGSVSSTHGNSMGARTIFPAVTCNQVKCTVTAPPNAGIAPPGWYQFFVLQGGVPAVGVYIRLGNDPANLGNWPNGAVFQPLPGV
;
A
#
# COMPACT_ATOMS: atom_id res chain seq x y z
N MET A 1 -12.50 -41.90 30.52
CA MET A 1 -11.92 -43.07 31.22
C MET A 1 -10.90 -43.73 30.30
N LYS A 2 -10.36 -44.91 30.66
CA LYS A 2 -9.31 -45.61 29.90
C LYS A 2 -9.79 -46.13 28.52
N THR A 3 -8.79 -46.28 27.65
CA THR A 3 -8.56 -47.30 26.59
C THR A 3 -9.43 -48.58 26.64
N THR A 4 -9.60 -49.35 25.54
CA THR A 4 -8.53 -50.11 24.85
C THR A 4 -8.94 -50.59 23.43
N GLN A 5 -7.95 -51.03 22.63
CA GLN A 5 -8.04 -51.50 21.23
C GLN A 5 -8.09 -53.04 21.08
N LEU A 6 -8.69 -53.51 19.96
CA LEU A 6 -8.35 -54.72 19.14
C LEU A 6 -8.38 -56.12 19.83
N THR A 7 -8.64 -57.28 19.21
CA THR A 7 -8.40 -57.82 17.84
C THR A 7 -9.37 -58.97 17.45
N SER A 8 -9.50 -59.30 16.14
CA SER A 8 -9.84 -60.64 15.55
C SER A 8 -11.27 -61.22 15.76
N THR A 9 -11.88 -62.09 14.92
CA THR A 9 -11.53 -62.71 13.60
C THR A 9 -12.77 -63.30 12.87
N PHE A 10 -12.86 -63.11 11.54
CA PHE A 10 -13.45 -63.99 10.49
C PHE A 10 -14.96 -64.39 10.41
N LEU A 11 -15.33 -64.81 9.18
CA LEU A 11 -16.61 -65.30 8.61
C LEU A 11 -17.67 -64.23 8.21
N SER A 12 -18.40 -64.37 7.07
CA SER A 12 -18.16 -65.20 5.87
C SER A 12 -19.06 -64.80 4.66
N THR A 13 -18.47 -64.79 3.45
CA THR A 13 -19.08 -65.08 2.13
C THR A 13 -20.47 -64.55 1.73
N LEU A 14 -20.53 -63.79 0.63
CA LEU A 14 -21.21 -64.27 -0.58
C LEU A 14 -20.60 -63.67 -1.85
N THR A 15 -20.57 -64.44 -2.95
CA THR A 15 -19.93 -64.09 -4.23
C THR A 15 -20.97 -63.97 -5.35
N ILE A 16 -20.93 -62.89 -6.14
CA ILE A 16 -21.61 -62.78 -7.44
C ILE A 16 -20.60 -62.25 -8.48
N VAL A 17 -20.79 -62.64 -9.75
CA VAL A 17 -19.80 -62.59 -10.83
C VAL A 17 -19.83 -61.26 -11.60
N ASN A 18 -18.67 -60.80 -12.08
CA ASN A 18 -18.54 -59.64 -12.96
C ASN A 18 -19.22 -59.82 -14.33
N ALA A 19 -19.96 -58.80 -14.75
CA ALA A 19 -20.17 -58.46 -16.16
C ALA A 19 -20.00 -56.94 -16.30
N ALA A 20 -19.18 -56.49 -17.25
CA ALA A 20 -18.79 -55.09 -17.32
C ALA A 20 -19.82 -54.22 -18.07
N ALA A 21 -20.17 -53.07 -17.47
CA ALA A 21 -20.82 -51.96 -18.15
C ALA A 21 -19.84 -50.77 -18.22
N THR A 22 -19.73 -50.14 -19.39
CA THR A 22 -18.73 -49.09 -19.64
C THR A 22 -19.10 -47.77 -18.95
N TYR A 23 -18.29 -47.36 -17.97
CA TYR A 23 -18.39 -46.05 -17.33
C TYR A 23 -17.91 -44.95 -18.29
N GLN A 24 -18.68 -43.89 -18.48
CA GLN A 24 -18.19 -42.64 -19.09
C GLN A 24 -17.52 -41.79 -17.99
N PRO A 25 -16.34 -41.21 -18.23
CA PRO A 25 -15.67 -40.39 -17.22
C PRO A 25 -16.44 -39.08 -16.99
N GLY A 26 -16.65 -38.73 -15.73
CA GLY A 26 -17.17 -37.41 -15.36
C GLY A 26 -16.17 -36.31 -15.68
N LEU A 27 -16.68 -35.08 -15.82
CA LEU A 27 -15.86 -33.87 -16.02
C LEU A 27 -14.99 -33.59 -14.79
N GLN A 28 -13.79 -34.18 -14.75
CA GLN A 28 -12.77 -33.73 -13.81
C GLN A 28 -12.26 -32.35 -14.22
N LYS A 29 -12.12 -31.48 -13.22
CA LYS A 29 -11.49 -30.15 -13.33
C LYS A 29 -10.14 -30.31 -14.04
N ARG A 30 -9.97 -29.66 -15.20
CA ARG A 30 -8.75 -29.79 -16.02
C ARG A 30 -7.55 -29.40 -15.16
N ALA A 31 -6.68 -30.37 -14.86
CA ALA A 31 -5.50 -30.12 -14.05
C ALA A 31 -4.64 -29.02 -14.68
N LEU A 32 -4.15 -28.10 -13.86
CA LEU A 32 -3.16 -27.13 -14.30
C LEU A 32 -1.89 -27.90 -14.70
N GLN A 33 -1.35 -27.60 -15.87
CA GLN A 33 -0.20 -28.34 -16.40
C GLN A 33 0.98 -27.37 -16.59
N ALA A 34 2.03 -27.58 -15.80
CA ALA A 34 3.29 -26.86 -15.97
C ALA A 34 3.92 -27.20 -17.33
N PRO A 35 4.45 -26.22 -18.09
CA PRO A 35 5.27 -26.50 -19.26
C PRO A 35 6.56 -27.22 -18.82
N ASN A 36 6.71 -28.50 -19.14
CA ASN A 36 7.91 -29.30 -18.79
C ASN A 36 9.24 -28.60 -19.16
N THR A 37 9.23 -27.81 -20.24
CA THR A 37 10.36 -27.01 -20.72
C THR A 37 9.87 -25.63 -21.15
N THR A 38 10.59 -24.58 -20.80
CA THR A 38 10.36 -23.22 -21.33
C THR A 38 11.59 -22.72 -22.12
N ALA A 39 11.58 -21.45 -22.53
CA ALA A 39 12.70 -20.85 -23.25
C ALA A 39 14.00 -20.89 -22.43
N ASN A 40 15.14 -20.78 -23.13
CA ASN A 40 16.48 -20.66 -22.52
C ASN A 40 16.87 -21.82 -21.58
N GLY A 41 16.38 -23.03 -21.88
CA GLY A 41 16.83 -24.29 -21.27
C GLY A 41 16.22 -24.61 -19.91
N TYR A 42 15.29 -23.79 -19.40
CA TYR A 42 14.59 -24.06 -18.15
C TYR A 42 13.73 -25.33 -18.25
N GLN A 43 13.96 -26.25 -17.32
CA GLN A 43 13.18 -27.46 -17.08
C GLN A 43 12.29 -27.24 -15.85
N TYR A 44 11.05 -27.68 -15.88
CA TYR A 44 10.21 -27.72 -14.68
C TYR A 44 10.80 -28.70 -13.65
N GLN A 45 10.74 -28.37 -12.37
CA GLN A 45 11.27 -29.17 -11.26
C GLN A 45 10.18 -29.74 -10.35
N GLY A 46 8.91 -29.33 -10.55
CA GLY A 46 7.78 -29.66 -9.69
C GLY A 46 7.32 -28.50 -8.82
N CYS A 47 6.27 -28.75 -8.05
CA CYS A 47 5.82 -27.86 -6.97
C CYS A 47 6.79 -27.94 -5.78
N PHE A 48 7.19 -26.79 -5.24
CA PHE A 48 8.07 -26.67 -4.07
C PHE A 48 7.37 -25.94 -2.93
N ILE A 49 7.73 -26.27 -1.69
CA ILE A 49 7.32 -25.50 -0.50
C ILE A 49 8.06 -24.15 -0.51
N ASP A 50 7.33 -23.04 -0.34
CA ASP A 50 7.97 -21.78 0.04
C ASP A 50 8.09 -21.69 1.58
N VAL A 51 9.32 -21.50 2.06
CA VAL A 51 9.69 -21.43 3.49
C VAL A 51 9.97 -19.99 3.93
N GLY A 52 9.12 -19.06 3.48
CA GLY A 52 9.33 -17.61 3.60
C GLY A 52 9.73 -17.02 2.26
N ARG A 53 10.97 -17.29 1.80
CA ARG A 53 11.37 -17.17 0.38
C ARG A 53 12.42 -18.22 -0.02
N THR A 54 11.97 -19.30 -0.65
CA THR A 54 12.79 -20.40 -1.19
C THR A 54 13.73 -19.95 -2.31
N ILE A 55 13.34 -18.93 -3.08
CA ILE A 55 14.22 -18.19 -4.01
C ILE A 55 13.94 -16.69 -3.88
N SER A 56 14.98 -15.89 -3.67
CA SER A 56 14.85 -14.52 -3.16
C SER A 56 15.80 -13.48 -3.81
N ALA A 57 16.59 -13.87 -4.81
CA ALA A 57 17.67 -13.02 -5.33
C ALA A 57 17.17 -11.89 -6.26
N ALA A 58 16.02 -12.09 -6.91
CA ALA A 58 15.25 -11.02 -7.53
C ALA A 58 13.76 -11.38 -7.55
N VAL A 59 12.89 -10.36 -7.48
CA VAL A 59 11.43 -10.50 -7.54
C VAL A 59 10.87 -9.60 -8.64
N SER A 60 9.73 -9.97 -9.21
CA SER A 60 8.93 -9.14 -10.12
C SER A 60 7.49 -9.62 -10.16
N THR A 61 6.53 -8.71 -10.22
CA THR A 61 5.10 -9.01 -10.33
C THR A 61 4.55 -8.55 -11.69
N ASN A 62 3.59 -9.28 -12.26
CA ASN A 62 3.00 -8.96 -13.56
C ASN A 62 1.55 -9.44 -13.67
N GLN A 63 0.67 -8.59 -14.22
CA GLN A 63 -0.73 -8.93 -14.48
C GLN A 63 -0.93 -9.87 -15.69
N LEU A 64 0.12 -10.18 -16.44
CA LEU A 64 0.17 -11.17 -17.51
C LEU A 64 1.25 -12.23 -17.25
N MET A 65 1.55 -12.54 -15.99
CA MET A 65 2.59 -13.52 -15.64
C MET A 65 2.28 -14.91 -16.20
N THR A 66 3.28 -15.54 -16.80
CA THR A 66 3.29 -16.97 -17.15
C THR A 66 4.62 -17.59 -16.72
N ASN A 67 4.71 -18.92 -16.75
CA ASN A 67 5.96 -19.61 -16.47
C ASN A 67 7.06 -19.28 -17.49
N GLU A 68 6.71 -19.09 -18.77
CA GLU A 68 7.62 -18.63 -19.82
C GLU A 68 8.10 -17.20 -19.58
N LEU A 69 7.21 -16.29 -19.16
CA LEU A 69 7.57 -14.91 -18.86
C LEU A 69 8.50 -14.84 -17.64
N CYS A 70 8.23 -15.61 -16.59
CA CYS A 70 9.08 -15.67 -15.41
C CYS A 70 10.45 -16.28 -15.72
N THR A 71 10.49 -17.46 -16.35
CA THR A 71 11.77 -18.12 -16.74
C THR A 71 12.58 -17.27 -17.70
N LYS A 72 11.97 -16.55 -18.65
CA LYS A 72 12.69 -15.55 -19.46
C LYS A 72 13.26 -14.42 -18.60
N THR A 73 12.45 -13.82 -17.71
CA THR A 73 12.86 -12.71 -16.84
C THR A 73 14.03 -13.10 -15.93
N CYS A 74 14.05 -14.33 -15.41
CA CYS A 74 15.16 -14.86 -14.63
C CYS A 74 16.39 -15.22 -15.48
N PHE A 75 16.21 -15.68 -16.73
CA PHE A 75 17.32 -15.89 -17.66
C PHE A 75 18.02 -14.59 -18.03
N ASP A 76 17.25 -13.55 -18.38
CA ASP A 76 17.78 -12.23 -18.73
C ASP A 76 18.58 -11.61 -17.56
N LYS A 77 18.26 -12.02 -16.32
CA LYS A 77 18.98 -11.66 -15.07
C LYS A 77 20.05 -12.69 -14.63
N SER A 78 20.35 -13.69 -15.45
CA SER A 78 21.40 -14.73 -15.23
C SER A 78 21.22 -15.63 -13.99
N TYR A 79 19.99 -15.89 -13.54
CA TYR A 79 19.70 -16.82 -12.44
C TYR A 79 19.49 -18.26 -12.93
N THR A 80 19.86 -19.28 -12.13
CA THR A 80 19.66 -20.69 -12.52
C THR A 80 18.27 -21.22 -12.22
N TYR A 81 17.59 -20.67 -11.22
CA TYR A 81 16.22 -21.00 -10.82
C TYR A 81 15.28 -19.82 -11.10
N ALA A 82 14.07 -20.17 -11.48
CA ALA A 82 12.92 -19.29 -11.62
C ALA A 82 11.73 -19.98 -10.98
N GLY A 83 10.84 -19.26 -10.33
CA GLY A 83 9.64 -19.86 -9.73
C GLY A 83 8.52 -18.85 -9.62
N THR A 84 7.32 -19.31 -9.89
CA THR A 84 6.09 -18.49 -9.85
C THR A 84 5.26 -18.84 -8.63
N GLU A 85 4.73 -17.81 -7.98
CA GLU A 85 3.76 -17.93 -6.88
C GLU A 85 2.59 -16.95 -7.11
N TRP A 86 1.50 -17.16 -6.38
CA TRP A 86 0.38 -16.23 -6.20
C TRP A 86 -0.08 -15.49 -7.47
N TYR A 87 -0.38 -16.27 -8.52
CA TYR A 87 -0.93 -15.85 -9.82
C TYR A 87 0.00 -15.00 -10.71
N GLY A 88 0.65 -14.00 -10.11
CA GLY A 88 1.34 -12.91 -10.80
C GLY A 88 2.79 -12.69 -10.37
N GLU A 89 3.29 -13.44 -9.38
CA GLU A 89 4.60 -13.21 -8.78
C GLU A 89 5.65 -14.14 -9.41
N CYS A 90 6.84 -13.59 -9.69
CA CYS A 90 7.98 -14.32 -10.22
C CYS A 90 9.22 -14.01 -9.39
N TYR A 91 9.84 -15.09 -8.92
CA TYR A 91 11.05 -15.11 -8.12
C TYR A 91 12.19 -15.73 -8.92
N CYS A 92 13.39 -15.20 -8.75
CA CYS A 92 14.61 -15.70 -9.35
C CYS A 92 15.66 -16.00 -8.28
N GLY A 93 16.50 -17.02 -8.50
CA GLY A 93 17.56 -17.38 -7.56
C GLY A 93 18.65 -18.25 -8.19
N SER A 94 19.83 -18.28 -7.57
CA SER A 94 20.93 -19.17 -7.99
C SER A 94 21.04 -20.46 -7.15
N ALA A 95 20.35 -20.49 -6.01
CA ALA A 95 20.22 -21.63 -5.10
C ALA A 95 18.83 -21.59 -4.44
N LEU A 96 18.42 -22.71 -3.84
CA LEU A 96 17.18 -22.82 -3.05
C LEU A 96 17.51 -22.67 -1.56
N ALA A 97 16.61 -22.07 -0.78
CA ALA A 97 16.73 -21.99 0.67
C ALA A 97 16.63 -23.39 1.33
N SER A 98 17.23 -23.55 2.51
CA SER A 98 17.09 -24.77 3.30
C SER A 98 15.64 -24.94 3.76
N GLY A 99 15.03 -26.09 3.47
CA GLY A 99 13.59 -26.33 3.64
C GLY A 99 12.77 -26.16 2.36
N GLY A 100 13.33 -25.55 1.30
CA GLY A 100 12.74 -25.51 -0.04
C GLY A 100 12.80 -26.88 -0.73
N VAL A 101 11.88 -27.77 -0.35
CA VAL A 101 11.76 -29.16 -0.86
C VAL A 101 10.53 -29.32 -1.76
N LEU A 102 10.46 -30.45 -2.49
CA LEU A 102 9.26 -30.82 -3.25
C LEU A 102 8.04 -30.86 -2.33
N ALA A 103 6.98 -30.17 -2.75
CA ALA A 103 5.64 -30.30 -2.22
C ALA A 103 4.89 -31.46 -2.92
N ASN A 104 3.62 -31.63 -2.59
CA ASN A 104 2.73 -32.36 -3.49
C ASN A 104 2.45 -31.49 -4.72
N GLU A 105 2.51 -32.06 -5.93
CA GLU A 105 2.20 -31.35 -7.17
C GLU A 105 0.77 -30.77 -7.15
N ALA A 106 -0.15 -31.44 -6.44
CA ALA A 106 -1.52 -31.00 -6.21
C ALA A 106 -1.65 -29.80 -5.25
N ASP A 107 -0.56 -29.28 -4.66
CA ASP A 107 -0.58 -28.05 -3.86
C ASP A 107 -0.43 -26.79 -4.73
N CYS A 108 0.23 -26.89 -5.89
CA CYS A 108 0.42 -25.79 -6.84
C CYS A 108 -0.85 -25.54 -7.67
N THR A 109 -1.91 -25.10 -6.98
CA THR A 109 -3.28 -24.98 -7.48
C THR A 109 -3.63 -23.60 -8.06
N THR A 110 -2.74 -22.61 -7.94
CA THR A 110 -2.98 -21.24 -8.37
C THR A 110 -2.71 -21.09 -9.87
N PRO A 111 -3.69 -20.66 -10.69
CA PRO A 111 -3.47 -20.43 -12.13
C PRO A 111 -2.61 -19.19 -12.38
N CYS A 112 -1.77 -19.22 -13.42
CA CYS A 112 -1.04 -18.04 -13.87
C CYS A 112 -1.94 -16.96 -14.48
N ASN A 113 -1.75 -15.70 -14.09
CA ASN A 113 -2.53 -14.54 -14.58
C ASN A 113 -2.56 -14.44 -16.11
N GLY A 114 -1.42 -14.62 -16.78
CA GLY A 114 -1.30 -14.59 -18.24
C GLY A 114 -1.63 -15.92 -18.94
N ASN A 115 -1.78 -17.03 -18.20
CA ASN A 115 -2.13 -18.33 -18.75
C ASN A 115 -2.79 -19.25 -17.70
N ALA A 116 -4.12 -19.16 -17.57
CA ALA A 116 -4.89 -19.92 -16.59
C ALA A 116 -4.93 -21.45 -16.81
N THR A 117 -4.19 -21.99 -17.79
CA THR A 117 -4.00 -23.45 -17.97
C THR A 117 -2.75 -23.99 -17.26
N GLN A 118 -1.88 -23.10 -16.77
CA GLN A 118 -0.63 -23.44 -16.08
C GLN A 118 -0.70 -23.09 -14.59
N PRO A 119 0.03 -23.81 -13.72
CA PRO A 119 0.21 -23.43 -12.32
C PRO A 119 1.25 -22.30 -12.21
N CYS A 120 0.96 -21.32 -11.38
CA CYS A 120 1.88 -20.32 -10.84
C CYS A 120 1.85 -20.42 -9.31
N GLY A 121 2.30 -21.58 -8.81
CA GLY A 121 2.41 -21.85 -7.39
C GLY A 121 1.08 -22.09 -6.66
N GLY A 122 1.04 -21.69 -5.40
CA GLY A 122 -0.04 -21.91 -4.44
C GLY A 122 0.23 -21.17 -3.12
N PRO A 123 -0.54 -21.38 -2.05
CA PRO A 123 -0.27 -20.77 -0.75
C PRO A 123 1.02 -21.33 -0.14
N ASN A 124 2.08 -20.52 -0.07
CA ASN A 124 3.44 -20.93 0.31
C ASN A 124 3.93 -22.10 -0.58
N ARG A 125 3.78 -21.94 -1.90
CA ARG A 125 4.14 -22.94 -2.92
C ARG A 125 4.63 -22.27 -4.20
N LEU A 126 5.81 -22.68 -4.67
CA LEU A 126 6.40 -22.22 -5.92
C LEU A 126 6.30 -23.31 -7.01
N SER A 127 5.81 -22.95 -8.19
CA SER A 127 6.02 -23.75 -9.39
C SER A 127 7.44 -23.49 -9.90
N LEU A 128 8.37 -24.42 -9.62
CA LEU A 128 9.81 -24.17 -9.75
C LEU A 128 10.39 -24.67 -11.08
N TYR A 129 11.30 -23.90 -11.67
CA TYR A 129 12.04 -24.20 -12.89
C TYR A 129 13.53 -24.02 -12.68
N LYS A 130 14.34 -24.80 -13.40
CA LYS A 130 15.81 -24.72 -13.38
C LYS A 130 16.41 -24.84 -14.78
N THR A 131 17.33 -23.95 -15.15
CA THR A 131 18.14 -24.09 -16.37
C THR A 131 19.53 -24.61 -16.05
N SER A 132 20.08 -25.43 -16.95
CA SER A 132 21.48 -25.87 -16.94
C SER A 132 22.37 -25.07 -17.90
N LEU A 133 21.80 -24.10 -18.64
CA LEU A 133 22.55 -23.21 -19.54
C LEU A 133 23.23 -22.04 -18.80
N LEU A 134 22.94 -21.88 -17.50
CA LEU A 134 23.58 -20.93 -16.60
C LEU A 134 24.24 -21.70 -15.46
N VAL A 135 25.40 -21.21 -15.00
CA VAL A 135 26.11 -21.73 -13.82
C VAL A 135 26.08 -20.65 -12.76
N GLY A 136 25.12 -20.75 -11.86
CA GLY A 136 24.99 -19.84 -10.72
C GLY A 136 25.97 -20.19 -9.59
N PRO A 137 26.22 -19.26 -8.65
CA PRO A 137 27.01 -19.53 -7.46
C PRO A 137 26.48 -20.70 -6.63
N THR A 138 27.41 -21.40 -5.98
CA THR A 138 27.14 -22.58 -5.14
C THR A 138 27.89 -22.49 -3.81
N VAL A 139 27.40 -23.17 -2.77
CA VAL A 139 28.18 -23.33 -1.53
C VAL A 139 29.32 -24.30 -1.84
N ASN A 140 30.57 -23.81 -1.81
CA ASN A 140 31.73 -24.61 -2.18
C ASN A 140 31.88 -25.83 -1.24
N PRO A 141 31.71 -27.07 -1.73
CA PRO A 141 31.58 -28.25 -0.88
C PRO A 141 32.87 -28.63 -0.17
N GLY A 142 34.03 -28.30 -0.74
CA GLY A 142 35.33 -28.62 -0.14
C GLY A 142 36.50 -28.29 -1.07
N ILE A 143 37.68 -28.03 -0.50
CA ILE A 143 38.93 -27.81 -1.25
C ILE A 143 40.08 -28.52 -0.53
N GLY A 144 40.71 -29.49 -1.20
CA GLY A 144 41.72 -30.35 -0.59
C GLY A 144 41.15 -31.06 0.64
N ASP A 145 41.89 -31.03 1.74
CA ASP A 145 41.49 -31.65 3.01
C ASP A 145 40.28 -30.96 3.69
N TRP A 146 39.84 -29.78 3.22
CA TRP A 146 38.82 -28.96 3.86
C TRP A 146 37.41 -29.28 3.35
N THR A 147 36.55 -29.85 4.20
CA THR A 147 35.14 -30.17 3.90
C THR A 147 34.21 -29.08 4.45
N SER A 148 33.19 -28.66 3.71
CA SER A 148 32.17 -27.71 4.20
C SER A 148 31.27 -28.33 5.25
N ILE A 149 31.03 -27.59 6.35
CA ILE A 149 30.18 -28.02 7.48
C ILE A 149 28.91 -27.18 7.64
N GLY A 150 28.58 -26.35 6.65
CA GLY A 150 27.32 -25.59 6.58
C GLY A 150 27.43 -24.11 6.97
N CYS A 151 26.26 -23.47 7.10
CA CYS A 151 26.13 -22.08 7.53
C CYS A 151 26.10 -21.98 9.07
N TYR A 152 26.60 -20.90 9.64
CA TYR A 152 26.70 -20.66 11.08
C TYR A 152 26.39 -19.19 11.40
N ALA A 153 25.56 -18.94 12.41
CA ALA A 153 25.24 -17.61 12.94
C ALA A 153 26.36 -17.07 13.85
N GLU A 154 26.42 -15.74 13.97
CA GLU A 154 27.35 -15.05 14.86
C GLU A 154 27.06 -15.26 16.35
N GLY A 155 28.08 -15.05 17.17
CA GLY A 155 27.97 -15.05 18.61
C GLY A 155 27.36 -13.76 19.15
N THR A 156 26.38 -13.86 20.05
CA THR A 156 25.76 -12.70 20.70
C THR A 156 26.70 -11.91 21.61
N THR A 157 27.92 -12.42 21.86
CA THR A 157 28.99 -11.73 22.60
C THR A 157 30.23 -11.39 21.76
N GLY A 158 30.18 -11.55 20.42
CA GLY A 158 31.30 -11.26 19.51
C GLY A 158 31.52 -12.32 18.43
N ARG A 159 32.59 -12.16 17.64
CA ARG A 159 32.83 -12.99 16.45
C ARG A 159 33.01 -14.48 16.75
N THR A 160 32.45 -15.34 15.91
CA THR A 160 32.40 -16.81 16.07
C THR A 160 33.70 -17.49 15.66
N LEU A 161 34.40 -16.91 14.69
CA LEU A 161 35.82 -17.12 14.44
C LEU A 161 36.50 -15.79 14.74
N ASP A 162 37.28 -15.75 15.81
CA ASP A 162 37.82 -14.54 16.42
C ASP A 162 39.08 -14.01 15.72
N HIS A 163 39.74 -14.82 14.90
CA HIS A 163 41.00 -14.47 14.24
C HIS A 163 40.81 -14.15 12.75
N GLY A 164 40.65 -12.87 12.43
CA GLY A 164 40.56 -12.37 11.05
C GLY A 164 41.91 -12.39 10.32
N ILE A 165 41.93 -12.83 9.06
CA ILE A 165 43.13 -12.82 8.20
C ILE A 165 42.85 -12.03 6.92
N GLY A 166 43.69 -11.03 6.65
CA GLY A 166 43.72 -10.33 5.37
C GLY A 166 44.22 -11.24 4.24
N VAL A 167 43.54 -11.20 3.10
CA VAL A 167 43.81 -12.04 1.92
C VAL A 167 43.85 -11.16 0.68
N ASP A 168 44.95 -11.22 -0.08
CA ASP A 168 45.17 -10.28 -1.19
C ASP A 168 44.32 -10.58 -2.44
N GLY A 169 43.77 -9.51 -3.02
CA GLY A 169 42.83 -9.56 -4.15
C GLY A 169 41.48 -10.18 -3.79
N GLY A 170 40.59 -10.36 -4.78
CA GLY A 170 39.24 -10.87 -4.53
C GLY A 170 39.21 -12.19 -3.73
N MET A 171 38.35 -12.25 -2.71
CA MET A 171 38.26 -13.36 -1.77
C MET A 171 37.62 -14.60 -2.41
N THR A 172 38.13 -15.79 -2.07
CA THR A 172 37.49 -17.07 -2.43
C THR A 172 37.58 -18.01 -1.24
N VAL A 173 36.68 -19.00 -1.18
CA VAL A 173 36.76 -20.02 -0.13
C VAL A 173 38.09 -20.78 -0.21
N ALA A 174 38.66 -20.93 -1.42
CA ALA A 174 40.01 -21.48 -1.64
C ALA A 174 41.10 -20.68 -0.91
N LYS A 175 41.15 -19.36 -1.13
CA LYS A 175 42.14 -18.48 -0.50
C LYS A 175 41.96 -18.43 1.01
N CYS A 176 40.71 -18.35 1.51
CA CYS A 176 40.47 -18.32 2.95
C CYS A 176 40.90 -19.63 3.64
N THR A 177 40.56 -20.79 3.09
CA THR A 177 41.07 -22.07 3.64
C THR A 177 42.60 -22.16 3.59
N ALA A 178 43.23 -21.66 2.53
CA ALA A 178 44.70 -21.64 2.43
C ALA A 178 45.35 -20.70 3.46
N ALA A 179 44.74 -19.53 3.71
CA ALA A 179 45.21 -18.55 4.69
C ALA A 179 45.07 -19.06 6.13
N CYS A 180 43.91 -19.65 6.48
CA CYS A 180 43.71 -20.30 7.78
C CYS A 180 44.64 -21.51 7.96
N GLN A 181 44.86 -22.32 6.92
CA GLN A 181 45.80 -23.44 6.94
C GLN A 181 47.25 -22.99 7.16
N ALA A 182 47.67 -21.88 6.54
CA ALA A 182 49.00 -21.31 6.72
C ALA A 182 49.27 -20.83 8.16
N GLN A 183 48.22 -20.55 8.93
CA GLN A 183 48.29 -20.22 10.36
C GLN A 183 47.88 -21.37 11.29
N ASN A 184 47.79 -22.61 10.78
CA ASN A 184 47.45 -23.85 11.51
C ASN A 184 46.06 -23.88 12.16
N PHE A 185 45.09 -23.11 11.64
CA PHE A 185 43.70 -23.21 12.08
C PHE A 185 42.97 -24.39 11.41
N ILE A 186 41.97 -24.97 12.10
CA ILE A 186 41.15 -26.09 11.59
C ILE A 186 39.73 -25.69 11.16
N LEU A 187 39.33 -24.43 11.40
CA LEU A 187 38.14 -23.80 10.84
C LEU A 187 38.51 -22.55 10.03
N ALA A 188 37.78 -22.35 8.94
CA ALA A 188 37.85 -21.18 8.07
C ALA A 188 36.42 -20.75 7.68
N GLY A 189 36.14 -19.45 7.70
CA GLY A 189 34.85 -18.87 7.33
C GLY A 189 34.99 -17.58 6.52
N VAL A 190 34.07 -17.37 5.57
CA VAL A 190 34.06 -16.19 4.66
C VAL A 190 32.82 -15.34 4.92
N GLU A 191 33.01 -14.04 5.08
CA GLU A 191 31.96 -13.04 5.35
C GLU A 191 32.05 -11.85 4.37
N TYR A 192 30.99 -11.04 4.31
CA TYR A 192 30.95 -9.73 3.62
C TYR A 192 31.58 -9.68 2.21
N SER A 193 31.48 -10.75 1.43
CA SER A 193 32.11 -10.95 0.11
C SER A 193 33.65 -10.94 0.10
N GLY A 194 34.31 -10.27 1.04
CA GLY A 194 35.75 -9.99 1.05
C GLY A 194 36.51 -10.39 2.32
N GLU A 195 35.84 -10.82 3.40
CA GLU A 195 36.47 -11.08 4.70
C GLU A 195 36.72 -12.58 4.93
N CYS A 196 37.82 -12.92 5.60
CA CYS A 196 38.17 -14.28 6.01
C CYS A 196 38.50 -14.32 7.50
N TYR A 197 37.86 -15.24 8.21
CA TYR A 197 38.07 -15.50 9.63
C TYR A 197 38.44 -16.96 9.86
N CYS A 198 39.29 -17.19 10.85
CA CYS A 198 39.86 -18.50 11.17
C CYS A 198 39.69 -18.81 12.65
N GLY A 199 39.73 -20.10 13.00
CA GLY A 199 39.69 -20.53 14.39
C GLY A 199 39.85 -22.04 14.54
N ASN A 200 39.75 -22.53 15.77
CA ASN A 200 39.84 -23.96 16.09
C ASN A 200 38.55 -24.56 16.69
N LYS A 201 37.55 -23.70 16.91
CA LYS A 201 36.18 -24.01 17.35
C LYS A 201 35.33 -22.74 17.12
N PRO A 202 34.00 -22.84 17.04
CA PRO A 202 33.12 -21.70 17.23
C PRO A 202 33.31 -21.11 18.65
N VAL A 203 33.30 -19.79 18.78
CA VAL A 203 33.32 -19.06 20.06
C VAL A 203 32.16 -18.05 20.16
N ASN A 204 32.07 -17.32 21.28
CA ASN A 204 31.10 -16.23 21.54
C ASN A 204 29.59 -16.58 21.41
N GLY A 205 29.25 -17.86 21.27
CA GLY A 205 27.88 -18.35 21.17
C GLY A 205 27.40 -18.69 19.76
N GLY A 206 28.25 -18.53 18.73
CA GLY A 206 27.87 -18.81 17.35
C GLY A 206 27.53 -20.30 17.12
N ALA A 207 26.46 -20.53 16.36
CA ALA A 207 25.77 -21.82 16.25
C ALA A 207 25.37 -22.12 14.79
N PRO A 208 25.09 -23.38 14.41
CA PRO A 208 24.66 -23.71 13.05
C PRO A 208 23.39 -22.95 12.64
N ALA A 209 23.39 -22.40 11.43
CA ALA A 209 22.28 -21.68 10.81
C ALA A 209 21.77 -22.40 9.56
N VAL A 210 20.51 -22.18 9.22
CA VAL A 210 19.83 -22.87 8.09
C VAL A 210 19.76 -22.01 6.82
N ASP A 211 19.86 -20.69 6.97
CA ASP A 211 19.86 -19.66 5.94
C ASP A 211 20.98 -18.63 6.22
N GLY A 212 21.00 -17.47 5.53
CA GLY A 212 22.02 -16.46 5.75
C GLY A 212 23.39 -16.71 5.09
N CYS A 213 23.47 -17.51 4.01
CA CYS A 213 24.73 -17.79 3.30
C CYS A 213 24.58 -17.71 1.76
N ASN A 214 24.17 -16.56 1.21
CA ASN A 214 23.88 -16.37 -0.22
C ASN A 214 24.51 -15.12 -0.91
N MET A 215 25.33 -14.32 -0.23
CA MET A 215 26.16 -13.28 -0.88
C MET A 215 27.24 -13.95 -1.74
N ILE A 216 27.89 -13.26 -2.68
CA ILE A 216 28.87 -13.85 -3.59
C ILE A 216 30.32 -13.53 -3.16
N CYS A 217 31.23 -14.49 -3.25
CA CYS A 217 32.68 -14.30 -3.02
C CYS A 217 33.29 -13.32 -4.04
N SER A 218 33.92 -12.23 -3.57
CA SER A 218 34.48 -11.14 -4.40
C SER A 218 35.56 -11.56 -5.41
N GLY A 219 36.18 -12.73 -5.23
CA GLY A 219 37.16 -13.33 -6.14
C GLY A 219 36.66 -14.56 -6.92
N ASN A 220 35.45 -15.06 -6.65
CA ASN A 220 34.82 -16.10 -7.47
C ASN A 220 33.30 -15.94 -7.45
N SER A 221 32.73 -15.47 -8.57
CA SER A 221 31.27 -15.32 -8.75
C SER A 221 30.49 -16.63 -8.77
N SER A 222 31.19 -17.78 -8.67
CA SER A 222 30.64 -19.14 -8.63
C SER A 222 30.50 -19.69 -7.20
N GLU A 223 30.86 -18.92 -6.17
CA GLU A 223 30.90 -19.35 -4.76
C GLU A 223 30.21 -18.33 -3.82
N PHE A 224 29.58 -18.81 -2.74
CA PHE A 224 28.84 -17.97 -1.78
C PHE A 224 29.62 -17.54 -0.52
N SER A 225 29.11 -16.48 0.12
CA SER A 225 29.38 -15.87 1.44
C SER A 225 28.04 -15.37 2.04
N SER A 226 28.02 -14.45 3.03
CA SER A 226 26.82 -14.13 3.85
C SER A 226 26.18 -12.72 3.67
N PRO A 227 24.85 -12.51 3.87
CA PRO A 227 24.10 -11.26 3.62
C PRO A 227 23.54 -10.52 4.87
N ILE A 228 22.87 -9.38 4.63
CA ILE A 228 21.93 -8.71 5.57
C ILE A 228 20.70 -8.18 4.80
N PHE A 229 19.51 -8.23 5.43
CA PHE A 229 18.42 -7.25 5.29
C PHE A 229 17.89 -6.91 6.71
N ASN A 230 17.23 -5.77 6.90
CA ASN A 230 17.23 -5.08 8.21
C ASN A 230 15.90 -4.38 8.57
N VAL A 231 15.30 -4.74 9.73
CA VAL A 231 14.60 -3.80 10.62
C VAL A 231 14.73 -4.24 12.09
N ASP A 232 15.45 -3.44 12.89
CA ASP A 232 15.42 -3.31 14.36
C ASP A 232 15.26 -4.56 15.27
N ALA A 233 16.29 -5.40 15.31
CA ALA A 233 16.69 -6.15 16.52
C ALA A 233 18.21 -6.43 16.50
N SER A 234 18.85 -6.48 17.66
CA SER A 234 20.32 -6.51 17.83
C SER A 234 21.05 -7.65 17.10
N THR A 235 21.89 -7.27 16.12
CA THR A 235 23.07 -7.98 15.59
C THR A 235 23.10 -9.52 15.67
N ILE A 236 22.78 -10.18 14.57
CA ILE A 236 23.22 -11.54 14.23
C ILE A 236 23.66 -11.56 12.75
N GLN A 237 24.93 -11.91 12.49
CA GLN A 237 25.50 -12.11 11.15
C GLN A 237 25.72 -13.62 10.92
N HIS A 238 26.27 -14.05 9.77
CA HIS A 238 26.35 -15.48 9.39
C HIS A 238 27.62 -15.82 8.56
N PHE A 239 28.05 -17.10 8.51
CA PHE A 239 29.23 -17.58 7.76
C PHE A 239 29.03 -18.99 7.17
N CYS A 240 29.74 -19.33 6.08
CA CYS A 240 30.00 -20.74 5.71
C CYS A 240 31.31 -21.24 6.30
N PHE A 241 31.31 -22.36 7.03
CA PHE A 241 32.53 -22.97 7.57
C PHE A 241 33.05 -24.16 6.76
N LYS A 242 34.37 -24.33 6.76
CA LYS A 242 35.04 -25.60 6.39
C LYS A 242 35.89 -26.15 7.54
N LEU A 243 36.02 -27.48 7.60
CA LEU A 243 36.77 -28.24 8.60
C LEU A 243 37.72 -29.25 7.92
N LYS A 244 38.96 -29.37 8.43
CA LYS A 244 39.99 -30.25 7.86
C LYS A 244 39.82 -31.72 8.27
N VAL A 245 39.73 -32.62 7.29
CA VAL A 245 39.62 -34.08 7.48
C VAL A 245 40.85 -34.78 6.91
N GLY A 246 41.76 -35.24 7.79
CA GLY A 246 42.99 -35.92 7.35
C GLY A 246 43.77 -36.63 8.46
N SER A 247 43.65 -37.97 8.49
CA SER A 247 44.57 -38.95 9.10
C SER A 247 45.39 -38.57 10.34
N GLN A 248 44.91 -38.98 11.52
CA GLN A 248 45.76 -39.29 12.69
C GLN A 248 45.85 -40.81 12.95
N LEU A 249 46.05 -41.58 11.87
CA LEU A 249 46.51 -42.98 11.94
C LEU A 249 48.05 -43.00 11.99
N GLY A 250 48.60 -42.38 13.04
CA GLY A 250 50.05 -42.12 13.18
C GLY A 250 50.59 -42.20 14.61
N PHE A 251 49.78 -42.60 15.59
CA PHE A 251 50.19 -42.70 17.01
C PHE A 251 49.81 -44.04 17.68
N ILE A 252 50.00 -45.15 16.97
CA ILE A 252 50.01 -46.50 17.57
C ILE A 252 51.39 -47.14 17.38
N GLN A 253 52.40 -46.61 18.08
CA GLN A 253 53.62 -47.38 18.35
C GLN A 253 54.26 -47.04 19.71
N ASN A 254 53.44 -46.82 20.73
CA ASN A 254 53.84 -46.89 22.13
C ASN A 254 52.62 -47.22 23.00
N LEU A 255 52.35 -48.52 23.22
CA LEU A 255 51.67 -49.14 24.38
C LEU A 255 51.32 -50.61 24.10
N ILE A 256 52.34 -51.48 24.08
CA ILE A 256 52.15 -52.89 24.46
C ILE A 256 52.69 -53.01 25.89
N GLY A 257 51.79 -53.13 26.87
CA GLY A 257 52.15 -52.98 28.29
C GLY A 257 51.07 -53.39 29.29
N HIS A 258 50.78 -54.70 29.36
CA HIS A 258 50.14 -55.41 30.49
C HIS A 258 48.66 -55.10 30.91
N HIS A 259 47.80 -56.09 30.61
CA HIS A 259 46.83 -56.77 31.50
C HIS A 259 45.53 -56.10 32.05
N ARG A 260 44.38 -56.69 31.60
CA ARG A 260 43.16 -57.12 32.39
C ARG A 260 42.28 -56.00 33.02
N VAL A 261 40.97 -56.13 33.32
CA VAL A 261 39.99 -57.25 33.46
C VAL A 261 38.60 -56.89 32.82
N ILE A 262 37.66 -57.85 32.79
CA ILE A 262 36.28 -57.93 32.24
C ILE A 262 35.17 -57.25 33.12
N PRO A 263 33.91 -57.01 32.63
CA PRO A 263 32.96 -56.00 33.17
C PRO A 263 31.58 -56.51 33.70
N TYR A 264 30.73 -55.58 34.19
CA TYR A 264 29.31 -55.71 34.68
C TYR A 264 28.58 -54.33 34.58
N LEU A 265 27.25 -54.12 34.77
CA LEU A 265 25.99 -54.74 34.26
C LEU A 265 24.75 -53.85 34.67
N LEU A 266 23.51 -54.21 34.26
CA LEU A 266 22.18 -53.53 34.48
C LEU A 266 21.95 -52.20 33.70
N VAL A 267 20.81 -51.85 33.07
CA VAL A 267 19.39 -52.34 32.91
C VAL A 267 18.34 -51.72 33.88
N ILE A 268 17.10 -51.50 33.37
CA ILE A 268 15.83 -51.04 34.02
C ILE A 268 15.66 -49.49 34.12
N SER A 269 14.44 -48.92 34.16
CA SER A 269 13.38 -48.74 33.12
C SER A 269 12.19 -47.91 33.67
N LEU A 270 11.43 -47.22 32.81
CA LEU A 270 10.09 -46.61 33.09
C LEU A 270 10.08 -45.53 34.21
N GLY A 271 9.04 -44.70 34.42
CA GLY A 271 7.79 -44.47 33.70
C GLY A 271 7.03 -43.27 34.31
N THR A 272 6.14 -42.64 33.53
CA THR A 272 5.33 -41.44 33.90
C THR A 272 4.46 -41.62 35.16
N PHE A 273 4.11 -40.51 35.87
CA PHE A 273 2.71 -40.03 36.00
C PHE A 273 2.46 -38.74 36.84
N THR A 274 1.45 -37.96 36.40
CA THR A 274 0.59 -36.97 37.14
C THR A 274 1.11 -35.59 37.61
N ARG A 275 0.17 -34.63 37.63
CA ARG A 275 0.26 -33.26 38.18
C ARG A 275 -0.35 -33.20 39.60
N VAL A 276 0.18 -32.35 40.48
CA VAL A 276 -0.57 -31.63 41.56
C VAL A 276 0.10 -30.26 41.76
N SER A 277 -0.68 -29.21 42.04
CA SER A 277 -0.19 -27.87 42.41
C SER A 277 -0.37 -27.62 43.91
N ILE A 278 0.55 -26.90 44.58
CA ILE A 278 0.25 -26.03 45.74
C ILE A 278 1.45 -25.13 46.11
N SER A 279 1.12 -24.03 46.79
CA SER A 279 1.90 -22.82 47.07
C SER A 279 2.95 -22.85 48.22
N LEU A 280 3.87 -21.87 48.13
CA LEU A 280 4.50 -21.07 49.21
C LEU A 280 5.52 -21.67 50.22
N SER A 281 6.80 -21.33 50.00
CA SER A 281 7.62 -20.40 50.83
C SER A 281 8.59 -20.83 51.96
N PHE A 282 9.60 -19.95 52.11
CA PHE A 282 10.50 -19.64 53.25
C PHE A 282 11.76 -20.49 53.56
N PHE A 283 12.93 -19.85 53.39
CA PHE A 283 14.00 -19.54 54.39
C PHE A 283 14.91 -18.48 53.71
N ILE A 284 15.04 -17.21 54.13
CA ILE A 284 15.58 -16.61 55.39
C ILE A 284 17.06 -17.02 55.58
N ILE A 285 18.06 -16.12 55.51
CA ILE A 285 18.67 -15.44 56.69
C ILE A 285 19.62 -14.27 56.27
N ILE A 286 19.38 -13.05 56.83
CA ILE A 286 20.31 -12.08 57.52
C ILE A 286 21.64 -11.67 56.82
N PHE A 287 22.20 -10.44 56.80
CA PHE A 287 22.00 -9.10 57.44
C PHE A 287 21.82 -8.01 56.34
N VAL A 288 21.29 -6.77 56.48
CA VAL A 288 20.81 -5.89 57.59
C VAL A 288 21.86 -5.09 58.38
N PHE A 289 21.90 -3.74 58.25
CA PHE A 289 21.75 -2.73 59.34
C PHE A 289 21.68 -1.28 58.72
N THR A 290 20.49 -0.66 58.57
CA THR A 290 19.89 0.47 59.38
C THR A 290 20.37 1.89 59.01
N LEU A 291 19.70 3.04 59.26
CA LEU A 291 18.47 3.52 59.98
C LEU A 291 18.18 4.94 59.38
N ASN A 292 17.07 5.71 59.42
CA ASN A 292 15.60 5.70 59.69
C ASN A 292 15.08 7.05 59.03
N ILE A 293 13.90 7.71 59.16
CA ILE A 293 12.57 7.68 59.85
C ILE A 293 11.65 8.63 58.99
N SER A 294 10.32 8.68 58.95
CA SER A 294 9.18 7.96 59.56
C SER A 294 7.90 8.09 58.66
N LEU A 295 6.71 8.05 59.26
CA LEU A 295 5.32 8.17 58.73
C LEU A 295 4.64 9.45 59.31
N PRO A 296 3.30 9.77 59.19
CA PRO A 296 2.08 9.10 58.63
C PRO A 296 1.28 9.92 57.54
N VAL A 297 0.37 9.43 56.65
CA VAL A 297 -0.96 8.70 56.75
C VAL A 297 -2.17 9.64 57.16
N PRO A 298 -3.45 9.58 56.65
CA PRO A 298 -4.17 8.83 55.56
C PRO A 298 -5.21 9.60 54.63
N GLN A 299 -5.73 8.90 53.60
CA GLN A 299 -7.13 8.79 53.03
C GLN A 299 -8.11 9.96 52.66
N SER A 300 -8.39 10.08 51.33
CA SER A 300 -9.69 10.09 50.56
C SER A 300 -11.00 10.79 51.01
N HIS A 301 -11.72 11.43 50.05
CA HIS A 301 -13.13 11.11 49.63
C HIS A 301 -13.61 11.86 48.34
N ILE A 302 -14.91 11.83 47.97
CA ILE A 302 -15.49 11.97 46.60
C ILE A 302 -16.68 12.98 46.55
N ILE A 303 -16.97 13.64 45.40
CA ILE A 303 -18.30 13.93 44.74
C ILE A 303 -18.26 15.21 43.84
N ASN A 304 -19.19 15.32 42.85
CA ASN A 304 -19.28 16.37 41.79
C ASN A 304 -20.32 17.49 42.17
N ILE A 305 -20.93 18.39 41.36
CA ILE A 305 -21.29 18.49 39.92
C ILE A 305 -21.56 19.97 39.50
N ASN A 306 -21.71 20.23 38.18
CA ASN A 306 -22.44 21.36 37.53
C ASN A 306 -21.87 22.81 37.60
N SER A 307 -22.20 23.78 36.71
CA SER A 307 -22.64 23.78 35.27
C SER A 307 -22.87 25.21 34.71
N VAL A 308 -22.38 25.56 33.49
CA VAL A 308 -22.75 26.74 32.63
C VAL A 308 -22.47 28.15 33.28
N VAL A 309 -22.33 29.34 32.65
CA VAL A 309 -22.73 29.96 31.35
C VAL A 309 -21.67 30.97 30.84
N SER A 310 -21.73 31.30 29.53
CA SER A 310 -21.10 32.40 28.76
C SER A 310 -21.05 33.79 29.45
N SER A 311 -20.26 34.82 29.04
CA SER A 311 -20.04 35.32 27.67
C SER A 311 -19.02 36.49 27.53
N SER A 312 -18.40 36.59 26.33
CA SER A 312 -18.04 37.81 25.54
C SER A 312 -17.12 38.97 26.03
N SER A 313 -16.26 39.42 25.08
CA SER A 313 -15.82 40.82 24.77
C SER A 313 -14.83 41.60 25.67
N SER A 314 -13.94 42.50 25.19
CA SER A 314 -13.23 42.73 23.88
C SER A 314 -12.30 43.99 23.92
N ILE A 315 -11.66 44.35 22.78
CA ILE A 315 -11.03 45.66 22.35
C ILE A 315 -9.63 46.10 22.94
N PRO A 316 -8.86 47.08 22.34
CA PRO A 316 -7.50 46.79 21.82
C PRO A 316 -6.46 47.96 21.98
N SER A 317 -5.62 48.19 20.94
CA SER A 317 -4.95 49.45 20.48
C SER A 317 -3.43 49.62 20.68
N SER A 318 -2.83 50.72 20.18
CA SER A 318 -1.53 50.70 19.47
C SER A 318 -0.67 51.99 19.49
N SER A 319 0.63 51.80 19.17
CA SER A 319 1.56 52.70 18.42
C SER A 319 2.20 53.99 19.02
N SER A 320 3.50 54.18 18.67
CA SER A 320 4.27 55.45 18.42
C SER A 320 5.10 56.19 19.51
N SER A 321 6.42 55.92 19.50
CA SER A 321 7.62 56.82 19.45
C SER A 321 7.68 58.25 20.06
N SER A 322 8.80 58.59 20.76
CA SER A 322 9.73 59.74 20.44
C SER A 322 10.95 59.97 21.40
N ALA A 323 11.94 60.76 20.93
CA ALA A 323 13.23 61.24 21.49
C ALA A 323 13.26 61.77 22.96
N ALA A 324 14.36 61.88 23.73
CA ALA A 324 15.84 62.00 23.55
C ALA A 324 16.48 63.42 23.58
N VAL A 325 17.57 63.57 24.35
CA VAL A 325 18.67 64.60 24.40
C VAL A 325 19.79 64.00 25.32
N ILE A 326 21.07 64.39 25.53
CA ILE A 326 22.08 65.45 25.20
C ILE A 326 23.44 64.66 25.11
N SER A 327 24.44 64.81 24.21
CA SER A 327 25.38 65.91 23.84
C SER A 327 26.27 66.43 25.00
N PRO A 328 27.51 66.99 24.80
CA PRO A 328 28.28 67.29 23.57
C PRO A 328 29.61 66.47 23.49
N SER A 329 30.75 67.03 23.03
CA SER A 329 31.26 66.89 21.65
C SER A 329 32.81 67.07 21.50
N SER A 330 33.34 66.72 20.30
CA SER A 330 34.58 67.24 19.63
C SER A 330 35.99 67.01 20.25
N SER A 331 37.08 66.81 19.48
CA SER A 331 37.26 66.48 18.04
C SER A 331 38.73 66.12 17.68
N THR A 332 38.93 65.20 16.74
CA THR A 332 39.96 65.19 15.64
C THR A 332 39.82 63.89 14.83
N ALA A 333 40.39 63.80 13.63
CA ALA A 333 40.15 62.70 12.70
C ALA A 333 41.41 62.19 11.97
N THR A 334 41.43 60.90 11.68
CA THR A 334 42.31 60.23 10.70
C THR A 334 41.52 59.14 9.97
N SER A 335 41.86 58.88 8.71
CA SER A 335 41.01 58.19 7.73
C SER A 335 40.61 56.75 8.13
N ALA A 336 39.32 56.46 8.03
CA ALA A 336 38.86 55.09 7.86
C ALA A 336 39.08 54.66 6.40
N THR A 337 39.91 53.63 6.19
CA THR A 337 40.07 52.98 4.88
C THR A 337 38.74 52.35 4.47
N PRO A 338 38.28 52.47 3.21
CA PRO A 338 37.03 51.84 2.77
C PRO A 338 37.10 50.32 2.93
N SER A 339 36.02 49.72 3.43
CA SER A 339 35.89 48.26 3.47
C SER A 339 35.85 47.71 2.04
N PRO A 340 36.69 46.73 1.67
CA PRO A 340 36.85 46.30 0.29
C PRO A 340 35.62 45.53 -0.21
N THR A 341 34.98 46.05 -1.26
CA THR A 341 33.83 45.39 -1.94
C THR A 341 34.25 44.30 -2.93
N ALA A 342 35.55 44.11 -3.15
CA ALA A 342 36.13 43.02 -3.94
C ALA A 342 37.51 42.62 -3.33
N PRO A 343 38.01 41.41 -3.57
CA PRO A 343 39.30 40.98 -3.00
C PRO A 343 40.48 41.74 -3.61
N TYR A 344 41.54 41.92 -2.82
CA TYR A 344 42.75 42.65 -3.21
C TYR A 344 44.02 42.01 -2.65
N GLN A 345 45.19 42.42 -3.15
CA GLN A 345 46.49 42.02 -2.61
C GLN A 345 47.05 43.17 -1.75
N PRO A 346 47.18 43.02 -0.41
CA PRO A 346 47.77 44.06 0.43
C PRO A 346 49.26 44.24 0.12
N ALA A 347 49.70 45.48 -0.12
CA ALA A 347 51.10 45.76 -0.49
C ALA A 347 52.12 45.55 0.65
N LEU A 348 51.66 45.52 1.90
CA LEU A 348 52.47 45.31 3.10
C LEU A 348 51.62 44.58 4.17
N VAL A 349 52.15 43.52 4.77
CA VAL A 349 51.50 42.75 5.86
C VAL A 349 52.55 42.35 6.89
N ASN A 350 52.35 42.64 8.18
CA ASN A 350 53.28 42.27 9.27
C ASN A 350 54.76 42.66 9.04
N GLY A 351 55.02 43.76 8.31
CA GLY A 351 56.37 44.21 7.93
C GLY A 351 56.95 43.55 6.67
N TRP A 352 56.25 42.56 6.11
CA TRP A 352 56.58 41.93 4.83
C TRP A 352 55.94 42.69 3.67
N LYS A 353 56.75 43.02 2.66
CA LYS A 353 56.34 43.73 1.45
C LYS A 353 55.89 42.73 0.39
N TYR A 354 54.81 43.02 -0.33
CA TYR A 354 54.42 42.17 -1.46
C TYR A 354 55.48 42.22 -2.57
N TYR A 355 55.92 41.04 -2.99
CA TYR A 355 57.01 40.83 -3.95
C TYR A 355 56.49 40.59 -5.37
N GLY A 356 55.29 40.01 -5.51
CA GLY A 356 54.64 39.75 -6.79
C GLY A 356 54.11 38.31 -6.90
N CYS A 357 53.32 38.08 -7.96
CA CYS A 357 52.91 36.72 -8.34
C CYS A 357 54.12 35.96 -8.94
N ARG A 358 54.31 34.70 -8.55
CA ARG A 358 55.41 33.83 -9.02
C ARG A 358 54.89 32.48 -9.49
N THR A 359 55.40 31.99 -10.61
CA THR A 359 55.15 30.62 -11.08
C THR A 359 55.85 29.58 -10.23
N GLU A 360 55.25 28.39 -10.12
CA GLU A 360 56.00 27.19 -9.73
C GLU A 360 56.94 26.74 -10.85
N PRO A 361 58.16 26.27 -10.53
CA PRO A 361 59.06 25.65 -11.52
C PRO A 361 58.53 24.27 -11.93
N PRO A 362 58.72 23.83 -13.20
CA PRO A 362 58.29 22.51 -13.63
C PRO A 362 58.86 21.38 -12.77
N ASN A 363 57.97 20.67 -12.06
CA ASN A 363 58.27 19.54 -11.16
C ASN A 363 59.03 19.87 -9.87
N ALA A 364 58.98 21.11 -9.36
CA ALA A 364 59.50 21.46 -8.04
C ALA A 364 58.68 22.58 -7.36
N ARG A 365 58.99 22.89 -6.09
CA ARG A 365 58.43 24.04 -5.36
C ARG A 365 59.37 25.25 -5.43
N ALA A 366 58.81 26.44 -5.68
CA ALA A 366 59.50 27.72 -5.77
C ALA A 366 60.08 28.13 -4.42
N LEU A 367 59.36 27.85 -3.34
CA LEU A 367 59.77 28.02 -1.94
C LEU A 367 59.53 26.68 -1.23
N GLY A 368 60.60 26.01 -0.81
CA GLY A 368 60.54 24.63 -0.29
C GLY A 368 61.21 24.40 1.07
N ALA A 369 61.54 25.46 1.82
CA ALA A 369 62.32 25.34 3.06
C ALA A 369 61.47 25.06 4.30
N ALA A 370 60.21 25.52 4.31
CA ALA A 370 59.18 25.14 5.27
C ALA A 370 57.80 25.32 4.62
N THR A 371 56.78 24.59 5.10
CA THR A 371 55.40 24.71 4.62
C THR A 371 54.39 24.38 5.72
N PHE A 372 53.20 24.98 5.65
CA PHE A 372 52.00 24.50 6.35
C PHE A 372 50.73 24.90 5.60
N GLY A 373 49.64 24.17 5.83
CA GLY A 373 48.30 24.52 5.37
C GLY A 373 47.36 24.80 6.54
N ALA A 374 46.34 25.64 6.31
CA ALA A 374 45.28 25.91 7.29
C ALA A 374 43.96 26.27 6.61
N ASP A 375 42.86 25.68 7.07
CA ASP A 375 41.53 25.93 6.50
C ASP A 375 40.97 27.33 6.85
N ASP A 376 41.71 28.09 7.67
CA ASP A 376 41.48 29.50 7.98
C ASP A 376 42.72 30.39 7.69
N MET A 377 43.52 30.02 6.67
CA MET A 377 44.74 30.72 6.24
C MET A 377 44.51 32.20 5.89
N THR A 378 45.46 33.06 6.26
CA THR A 378 45.53 34.46 5.84
C THR A 378 46.98 34.85 5.54
N ILE A 379 47.18 36.00 4.90
CA ILE A 379 48.52 36.51 4.59
C ILE A 379 49.31 36.79 5.89
N GLU A 380 48.63 37.29 6.93
CA GLU A 380 49.20 37.53 8.27
C GLU A 380 49.72 36.22 8.88
N LYS A 381 48.97 35.11 8.75
CA LYS A 381 49.38 33.81 9.27
C LYS A 381 50.63 33.28 8.55
N CYS A 382 50.65 33.32 7.23
CA CYS A 382 51.81 32.82 6.48
C CYS A 382 53.08 33.66 6.71
N THR A 383 52.97 34.98 6.66
CA THR A 383 54.09 35.90 6.94
C THR A 383 54.60 35.76 8.38
N THR A 384 53.71 35.50 9.34
CA THR A 384 54.10 35.20 10.74
C THR A 384 54.84 33.86 10.85
N PHE A 385 54.36 32.80 10.20
CA PHE A 385 55.01 31.50 10.19
C PHE A 385 56.41 31.56 9.56
N CYS A 386 56.54 32.13 8.36
CA CYS A 386 57.84 32.28 7.71
C CYS A 386 58.78 33.24 8.47
N GLY A 387 58.23 34.26 9.14
CA GLY A 387 58.99 35.17 10.01
C GLY A 387 59.56 34.49 11.26
N ASN A 388 58.76 33.64 11.92
CA ASN A 388 59.21 32.81 13.03
C ASN A 388 60.29 31.80 12.57
N GLY A 389 60.17 31.28 11.35
CA GLY A 389 61.20 30.47 10.68
C GLY A 389 62.44 31.24 10.20
N LYS A 390 62.46 32.58 10.33
CA LYS A 390 63.52 33.50 9.86
C LYS A 390 63.81 33.41 8.35
N TYR A 391 62.78 33.14 7.56
CA TYR A 391 62.89 33.07 6.10
C TYR A 391 62.82 34.46 5.44
N THR A 392 63.35 34.59 4.22
CA THR A 392 63.30 35.85 3.44
C THR A 392 62.01 36.01 2.63
N TYR A 393 61.41 34.90 2.19
CA TYR A 393 60.21 34.86 1.35
C TYR A 393 59.11 34.00 1.97
N ALA A 394 57.87 34.44 1.79
CA ALA A 394 56.63 33.77 2.19
C ALA A 394 55.66 33.80 0.99
N GLY A 395 55.38 32.64 0.39
CA GLY A 395 54.48 32.49 -0.74
C GLY A 395 53.18 31.80 -0.33
N LEU A 396 52.04 32.39 -0.66
CA LEU A 396 50.73 31.78 -0.43
C LEU A 396 50.20 31.18 -1.74
N GLU A 397 49.70 29.95 -1.67
CA GLU A 397 49.15 29.21 -2.81
C GLU A 397 47.82 28.53 -2.44
N TRP A 398 46.99 28.26 -3.46
CA TRP A 398 45.79 27.42 -3.39
C TRP A 398 44.83 27.77 -2.24
N SER A 399 44.63 29.08 -1.99
CA SER A 399 43.84 29.68 -0.89
C SER A 399 44.29 29.38 0.54
N ARG A 400 44.95 28.23 0.79
CA ARG A 400 45.13 27.65 2.13
C ARG A 400 46.56 27.24 2.48
N GLU A 401 47.49 27.30 1.53
CA GLU A 401 48.87 26.81 1.70
C GLU A 401 49.87 27.97 1.83
N CYS A 402 50.88 27.77 2.67
CA CYS A 402 51.95 28.72 2.94
C CYS A 402 53.32 28.06 2.77
N TRP A 403 54.17 28.66 1.94
CA TRP A 403 55.47 28.14 1.54
C TRP A 403 56.58 29.16 1.86
N CYS A 404 57.64 28.75 2.57
CA CYS A 404 58.73 29.62 3.00
C CYS A 404 60.06 29.29 2.31
N GLY A 405 60.93 30.29 2.12
CA GLY A 405 62.29 30.09 1.61
C GLY A 405 63.17 31.34 1.66
N ASN A 406 64.48 31.16 1.38
CA ASN A 406 65.45 32.26 1.32
C ASN A 406 65.88 32.62 -0.11
N THR A 407 65.58 31.74 -1.06
CA THR A 407 65.80 31.89 -2.50
C THR A 407 64.66 31.18 -3.23
N PHE A 408 64.44 31.54 -4.51
CA PHE A 408 63.53 30.80 -5.37
C PHE A 408 64.25 29.64 -6.07
N THR A 409 63.59 28.50 -6.18
CA THR A 409 64.06 27.36 -6.99
C THR A 409 64.13 27.76 -8.48
N THR A 410 65.20 27.33 -9.16
CA THR A 410 65.43 27.57 -10.59
C THR A 410 64.22 27.15 -11.43
N GLY A 411 63.68 28.09 -12.20
CA GLY A 411 62.45 27.91 -12.99
C GLY A 411 61.24 28.69 -12.46
N SER A 412 61.26 29.19 -11.21
CA SER A 412 60.20 30.07 -10.69
C SER A 412 60.32 31.48 -11.26
N ASN A 413 59.59 31.74 -12.35
CA ASN A 413 59.56 33.01 -13.04
C ASN A 413 58.46 33.95 -12.49
N PRO A 414 58.61 35.28 -12.58
CA PRO A 414 57.51 36.22 -12.29
C PRO A 414 56.29 35.94 -13.17
N ALA A 415 55.09 36.08 -12.59
CA ALA A 415 53.81 35.93 -13.27
C ALA A 415 53.03 37.28 -13.27
N PRO A 416 52.07 37.47 -14.18
CA PRO A 416 51.13 38.60 -14.10
C PRO A 416 50.38 38.62 -12.77
N GLN A 417 50.02 39.80 -12.27
CA GLN A 417 49.27 39.91 -11.00
C GLN A 417 47.90 39.23 -11.06
N THR A 418 47.29 39.20 -12.24
CA THR A 418 46.01 38.53 -12.55
C THR A 418 46.06 37.01 -12.44
N ASP A 419 47.26 36.42 -12.42
CA ASP A 419 47.43 34.98 -12.24
C ASP A 419 47.37 34.56 -10.75
N CYS A 420 47.33 35.48 -9.79
CA CYS A 420 47.25 35.19 -8.36
C CYS A 420 45.91 35.72 -7.79
N THR A 421 44.80 35.01 -8.08
CA THR A 421 43.42 35.49 -7.85
C THR A 421 42.54 34.61 -6.96
N MET A 422 43.04 33.50 -6.41
CA MET A 422 42.32 32.77 -5.35
C MET A 422 42.28 33.58 -4.05
N THR A 423 41.13 33.60 -3.37
CA THR A 423 40.99 34.30 -2.09
C THR A 423 41.41 33.43 -0.91
N CYS A 424 42.01 34.03 0.13
CA CYS A 424 42.46 33.29 1.30
C CYS A 424 41.30 32.64 2.06
N THR A 425 41.45 31.38 2.50
CA THR A 425 40.35 30.64 3.18
C THR A 425 39.85 31.35 4.44
N GLY A 426 40.76 31.88 5.25
CA GLY A 426 40.44 32.70 6.43
C GLY A 426 40.19 34.18 6.17
N ASN A 427 40.42 34.68 4.95
CA ASN A 427 40.15 36.08 4.60
C ASN A 427 39.77 36.24 3.11
N LYS A 428 38.47 36.17 2.83
CA LYS A 428 37.91 36.26 1.47
C LYS A 428 38.16 37.59 0.75
N PHE A 429 38.70 38.60 1.43
CA PHE A 429 39.07 39.90 0.83
C PHE A 429 40.56 40.00 0.46
N GLN A 430 41.36 38.97 0.73
CA GLN A 430 42.79 38.90 0.41
C GLN A 430 43.09 37.82 -0.64
N TYR A 431 44.05 38.05 -1.53
CA TYR A 431 44.53 37.03 -2.48
C TYR A 431 45.66 36.16 -1.91
N CYS A 432 45.51 34.84 -2.07
CA CYS A 432 46.40 33.77 -1.61
C CYS A 432 46.81 32.86 -2.78
N GLY A 433 47.39 33.45 -3.83
CA GLY A 433 47.90 32.72 -4.99
C GLY A 433 46.84 32.19 -5.96
N GLU A 434 47.17 31.09 -6.61
CA GLU A 434 46.37 30.26 -7.54
C GLU A 434 47.18 28.96 -7.79
N GLY A 435 46.65 28.00 -8.55
CA GLY A 435 47.37 26.76 -8.88
C GLY A 435 48.65 27.02 -9.69
N ASN A 436 49.80 26.62 -9.15
CA ASN A 436 51.14 26.92 -9.70
C ASN A 436 51.45 28.42 -9.72
N ARG A 437 50.89 29.19 -8.77
CA ARG A 437 50.98 30.66 -8.67
C ARG A 437 51.01 31.12 -7.22
N LEU A 438 52.19 31.49 -6.73
CA LEU A 438 52.36 31.98 -5.37
C LEU A 438 52.18 33.50 -5.30
N SER A 439 51.30 33.97 -4.41
CA SER A 439 51.31 35.36 -3.94
C SER A 439 52.47 35.52 -2.96
N VAL A 440 53.62 36.01 -3.45
CA VAL A 440 54.84 36.08 -2.64
C VAL A 440 55.02 37.42 -1.93
N TYR A 441 55.41 37.34 -0.66
CA TYR A 441 55.85 38.42 0.20
C TYR A 441 57.33 38.25 0.55
N THR A 442 58.04 39.36 0.77
CA THR A 442 59.47 39.40 1.14
C THR A 442 59.73 40.34 2.31
N ILE A 443 60.82 40.10 3.06
CA ILE A 443 61.28 40.99 4.12
C ILE A 443 62.72 41.47 3.86
N GLY A 444 62.90 42.78 3.71
CA GLY A 444 64.17 43.44 3.36
C GLY A 444 64.19 44.08 1.96
N ASP A 445 65.02 45.12 1.80
CA ASP A 445 65.06 45.97 0.59
C ASP A 445 65.81 45.33 -0.59
N SER A 446 65.15 44.41 -1.29
CA SER A 446 65.58 43.96 -2.62
C SER A 446 64.46 44.11 -3.65
N VAL A 447 64.72 44.94 -4.68
CA VAL A 447 63.75 45.31 -5.73
C VAL A 447 64.46 45.33 -7.07
N GLN A 448 63.89 44.70 -8.09
CA GLN A 448 64.21 44.99 -9.49
C GLN A 448 63.01 44.68 -10.41
N SER A 449 62.97 45.33 -11.57
CA SER A 449 61.76 45.47 -12.37
C SER A 449 62.01 45.41 -13.88
N LEU A 450 60.98 44.96 -14.61
CA LEU A 450 60.66 45.28 -16.02
C LEU A 450 61.75 45.14 -17.10
N SER A 451 61.50 44.28 -18.08
CA SER A 451 61.27 44.71 -19.49
C SER A 451 60.94 43.51 -20.39
N SER A 452 60.51 43.78 -21.63
CA SER A 452 59.94 42.79 -22.56
C SER A 452 60.65 42.78 -23.91
N SER A 453 60.64 41.62 -24.58
CA SER A 453 60.64 41.51 -26.05
C SER A 453 60.41 40.05 -26.48
N ALA A 454 59.72 39.87 -27.60
CA ALA A 454 59.65 38.60 -28.34
C ALA A 454 60.64 38.65 -29.53
N PRO A 455 60.98 37.51 -30.13
CA PRO A 455 60.32 37.19 -31.40
C PRO A 455 59.94 35.71 -31.55
N ALA A 456 59.16 35.39 -32.59
CA ALA A 456 58.70 34.04 -32.90
C ALA A 456 59.38 33.45 -34.14
N THR A 457 59.49 32.12 -34.21
CA THR A 457 59.26 31.34 -35.44
C THR A 457 59.11 29.84 -35.11
N ALA A 458 58.48 29.08 -36.02
CA ALA A 458 57.95 27.74 -35.77
C ALA A 458 58.93 26.59 -36.05
N ALA A 459 58.64 25.40 -35.49
CA ALA A 459 58.74 24.14 -36.22
C ALA A 459 57.91 22.99 -35.59
N THR A 460 57.23 22.23 -36.46
CA THR A 460 56.88 20.80 -36.37
C THR A 460 56.40 20.17 -35.05
N SER A 461 55.09 19.89 -35.07
CA SER A 461 54.40 18.74 -34.46
C SER A 461 55.20 17.43 -34.30
N SER A 462 55.01 16.76 -33.16
CA SER A 462 55.14 15.29 -33.03
C SER A 462 53.97 14.73 -32.20
N THR A 463 53.23 13.77 -32.75
CA THR A 463 52.09 13.14 -32.07
C THR A 463 52.53 12.04 -31.11
N SER A 464 52.50 12.30 -29.81
CA SER A 464 52.54 11.27 -28.76
C SER A 464 51.12 10.93 -28.30
N ALA A 465 50.70 9.67 -28.43
CA ALA A 465 49.42 9.22 -27.88
C ALA A 465 49.40 9.36 -26.35
N ALA A 466 48.25 9.69 -25.78
CA ALA A 466 48.08 9.80 -24.34
C ALA A 466 48.36 8.47 -23.62
N PRO A 467 48.95 8.49 -22.41
CA PRO A 467 49.21 7.27 -21.64
C PRO A 467 47.89 6.56 -21.30
N VAL A 468 47.79 5.30 -21.73
CA VAL A 468 46.61 4.46 -21.47
C VAL A 468 46.65 3.99 -20.02
N ALA A 469 45.59 4.25 -19.27
CA ALA A 469 45.48 3.84 -17.86
C ALA A 469 45.54 2.31 -17.73
N THR A 470 46.65 1.79 -17.20
CA THR A 470 46.85 0.37 -16.94
C THR A 470 46.24 -0.05 -15.61
N GLY A 471 45.64 -1.25 -15.53
CA GLY A 471 45.08 -1.79 -14.28
C GLY A 471 43.64 -1.39 -13.98
N LEU A 472 42.89 -0.86 -14.95
CA LEU A 472 41.43 -0.67 -14.81
C LEU A 472 40.70 -2.02 -14.60
N PRO A 473 39.54 -2.04 -13.90
CA PRO A 473 38.77 -3.26 -13.71
C PRO A 473 38.26 -3.87 -15.03
N ALA A 474 37.95 -5.17 -15.04
CA ALA A 474 37.58 -5.88 -16.27
C ALA A 474 36.37 -5.25 -17.00
N GLY A 475 36.58 -4.87 -18.26
CA GLY A 475 35.59 -4.19 -19.11
C GLY A 475 35.50 -2.68 -18.94
N TRP A 476 36.34 -2.06 -18.09
CA TRP A 476 36.44 -0.61 -17.97
C TRP A 476 37.48 -0.04 -18.93
N THR A 477 37.17 1.13 -19.50
CA THR A 477 38.08 1.92 -20.33
C THR A 477 38.05 3.39 -19.94
N ASN A 478 39.17 4.09 -20.15
CA ASN A 478 39.26 5.54 -19.97
C ASN A 478 38.49 6.23 -21.12
N GLN A 479 37.48 7.01 -20.76
CA GLN A 479 36.59 7.77 -21.66
C GLN A 479 37.14 9.17 -21.97
N GLY A 480 38.36 9.49 -21.52
CA GLY A 480 39.03 10.76 -21.74
C GLY A 480 38.63 11.84 -20.74
N CYS A 481 38.87 13.09 -21.14
CA CYS A 481 38.60 14.28 -20.35
C CYS A 481 37.18 14.80 -20.58
N TRP A 482 36.44 15.08 -19.52
CA TRP A 482 35.07 15.60 -19.56
C TRP A 482 34.96 16.92 -18.79
N VAL A 483 34.12 17.83 -19.30
CA VAL A 483 33.77 19.10 -18.64
C VAL A 483 32.83 18.82 -17.49
N ASP A 484 33.31 19.05 -16.27
CA ASP A 484 32.53 18.91 -15.05
C ASP A 484 32.00 20.28 -14.57
N ASN A 485 31.03 20.27 -13.67
CA ASN A 485 30.32 21.44 -13.15
C ASN A 485 29.64 22.33 -14.22
N LEU A 486 29.46 21.81 -15.44
CA LEU A 486 28.83 22.53 -16.57
C LEU A 486 27.43 23.05 -16.23
N ALA A 487 26.67 22.25 -15.48
CA ALA A 487 25.38 22.62 -14.88
C ALA A 487 25.19 21.88 -13.53
N GLY A 488 26.29 21.71 -12.78
CA GLY A 488 26.38 20.82 -11.62
C GLY A 488 27.29 19.61 -11.87
N ARG A 489 27.61 18.87 -10.80
CA ARG A 489 28.58 17.77 -10.81
C ARG A 489 28.14 16.63 -11.72
N ILE A 490 29.01 16.15 -12.60
CA ILE A 490 28.65 15.18 -13.65
C ILE A 490 28.77 13.71 -13.19
N VAL A 491 29.49 13.44 -12.10
CA VAL A 491 29.49 12.14 -11.40
C VAL A 491 29.28 12.41 -9.89
N PRO A 492 28.12 12.05 -9.30
CA PRO A 492 27.69 12.67 -8.04
C PRO A 492 28.29 12.09 -6.74
N ASN A 493 28.60 10.79 -6.67
CA ASN A 493 28.90 10.14 -5.39
C ASN A 493 30.40 10.19 -5.05
N MET A 494 30.83 11.19 -4.27
CA MET A 494 32.23 11.32 -3.85
C MET A 494 32.68 10.15 -2.95
N VAL A 495 33.83 9.55 -3.28
CA VAL A 495 34.51 8.54 -2.46
C VAL A 495 35.31 9.24 -1.37
N ASN A 496 34.75 9.29 -0.17
CA ASN A 496 35.40 9.91 0.99
C ASN A 496 36.13 8.87 1.87
N PRO A 497 37.24 9.25 2.54
CA PRO A 497 37.99 10.50 2.35
C PRO A 497 38.83 10.48 1.04
N ASP A 498 39.24 11.68 0.62
CA ASP A 498 40.23 11.88 -0.45
C ASP A 498 41.54 11.11 -0.18
N ASP A 499 42.10 10.45 -1.22
CA ASP A 499 43.35 9.70 -1.09
C ASP A 499 44.54 10.41 -1.75
N SER A 500 45.54 10.74 -0.95
CA SER A 500 46.87 11.20 -1.40
C SER A 500 47.57 10.27 -2.41
N LYS A 501 47.13 9.01 -2.53
CA LYS A 501 47.63 7.97 -3.43
C LYS A 501 46.61 7.56 -4.50
N MET A 502 45.62 8.41 -4.80
CA MET A 502 44.62 8.15 -5.83
C MET A 502 45.28 7.91 -7.20
N THR A 503 44.76 6.93 -7.94
CA THR A 503 45.14 6.62 -9.32
C THR A 503 43.88 6.38 -10.14
N LEU A 504 43.95 6.46 -11.47
CA LEU A 504 42.80 6.08 -12.32
C LEU A 504 42.37 4.62 -12.04
N ALA A 505 43.32 3.70 -11.86
CA ALA A 505 43.05 2.31 -11.51
C ALA A 505 42.32 2.18 -10.15
N SER A 506 42.82 2.82 -9.09
CA SER A 506 42.20 2.74 -7.76
C SER A 506 40.87 3.46 -7.68
N CYS A 507 40.65 4.56 -8.43
CA CYS A 507 39.34 5.21 -8.52
C CYS A 507 38.30 4.32 -9.22
N ALA A 508 38.62 3.79 -10.41
CA ALA A 508 37.72 2.85 -11.10
C ALA A 508 37.44 1.60 -10.26
N GLN A 509 38.45 1.04 -9.58
CA GLN A 509 38.28 -0.09 -8.68
C GLN A 509 37.42 0.27 -7.46
N ALA A 510 37.58 1.46 -6.87
CA ALA A 510 36.79 1.94 -5.74
C ALA A 510 35.30 2.13 -6.09
N CYS A 511 34.98 2.52 -7.33
CA CYS A 511 33.61 2.62 -7.83
C CYS A 511 33.03 1.26 -8.24
N PHE A 512 33.82 0.42 -8.94
CA PHE A 512 33.45 -0.95 -9.28
C PHE A 512 33.12 -1.79 -8.04
N ASN A 513 33.93 -1.69 -6.98
CA ASN A 513 33.69 -2.34 -5.69
C ASN A 513 32.41 -1.85 -4.99
N ARG A 514 31.89 -0.68 -5.37
CA ARG A 514 30.62 -0.10 -4.89
C ARG A 514 29.45 -0.35 -5.86
N GLY A 515 29.63 -1.20 -6.87
CA GLY A 515 28.60 -1.57 -7.84
C GLY A 515 28.33 -0.54 -8.95
N PHE A 516 29.09 0.55 -9.00
CA PHE A 516 28.94 1.60 -10.01
C PHE A 516 29.57 1.22 -11.35
N THR A 517 29.07 1.76 -12.46
CA THR A 517 29.61 1.54 -13.82
C THR A 517 30.46 2.68 -14.37
N VAL A 518 30.48 3.83 -13.69
CA VAL A 518 31.24 5.03 -14.05
C VAL A 518 32.00 5.54 -12.82
N ALA A 519 33.23 6.00 -13.05
CA ALA A 519 34.06 6.73 -12.10
C ALA A 519 34.58 8.02 -12.74
N GLY A 520 34.68 9.08 -11.96
CA GLY A 520 35.34 10.33 -12.35
C GLY A 520 36.45 10.65 -11.35
N ALA A 521 37.67 10.82 -11.85
CA ALA A 521 38.78 11.34 -11.05
C ALA A 521 38.89 12.87 -11.25
N GLU A 522 39.05 13.61 -10.15
CA GLU A 522 39.26 15.07 -10.15
C GLU A 522 40.46 15.46 -9.26
N TYR A 523 41.21 16.47 -9.69
CA TYR A 523 42.44 16.96 -9.04
C TYR A 523 43.46 15.84 -8.74
N TYR A 524 44.18 15.93 -7.61
CA TYR A 524 45.27 15.02 -7.22
C TYR A 524 44.77 13.80 -6.43
N THR A 525 43.62 13.92 -5.75
CA THR A 525 43.15 12.99 -4.70
C THR A 525 41.73 12.44 -4.89
N GLN A 526 40.90 13.09 -5.70
CA GLN A 526 39.45 12.91 -5.59
C GLN A 526 38.93 11.85 -6.55
N CYS A 527 37.96 11.07 -6.10
CA CYS A 527 37.26 10.08 -6.90
C CYS A 527 35.76 10.16 -6.64
N PHE A 528 34.97 10.02 -7.70
CA PHE A 528 33.51 10.10 -7.68
C PHE A 528 32.93 8.92 -8.47
N CYS A 529 31.79 8.38 -8.04
CA CYS A 529 31.14 7.22 -8.65
C CYS A 529 29.72 7.51 -9.14
N GLY A 530 29.30 6.82 -10.20
CA GLY A 530 27.96 6.93 -10.77
C GLY A 530 27.64 5.80 -11.76
N ASN A 531 26.43 5.79 -12.31
CA ASN A 531 26.04 4.82 -13.34
C ASN A 531 25.86 5.45 -14.74
N ALA A 532 26.11 6.76 -14.82
CA ALA A 532 26.03 7.60 -16.00
C ALA A 532 26.85 8.89 -15.77
N ILE A 533 26.97 9.70 -16.82
CA ILE A 533 27.33 11.11 -16.73
C ILE A 533 26.03 11.92 -16.61
N TYR A 534 26.00 12.89 -15.71
CA TYR A 534 24.83 13.73 -15.41
C TYR A 534 25.08 15.20 -15.78
N ASN A 535 24.07 16.05 -15.60
CA ASN A 535 24.17 17.51 -15.72
C ASN A 535 24.74 18.02 -17.06
N GLY A 536 24.48 17.28 -18.14
CA GLY A 536 24.90 17.62 -19.50
C GLY A 536 26.41 17.48 -19.75
N GLY A 537 27.14 16.84 -18.82
CA GLY A 537 28.59 16.66 -18.91
C GLY A 537 29.02 16.11 -20.27
N ALA A 538 30.04 16.73 -20.87
CA ALA A 538 30.47 16.44 -22.23
C ALA A 538 31.98 16.27 -22.31
N ILE A 539 32.46 15.51 -23.30
CA ILE A 539 33.90 15.39 -23.60
C ILE A 539 34.48 16.79 -23.84
N ALA A 540 35.60 17.11 -23.17
CA ALA A 540 36.28 18.39 -23.33
C ALA A 540 36.85 18.53 -24.75
N SER A 541 36.56 19.67 -25.40
CA SER A 541 37.05 19.98 -26.75
C SER A 541 38.57 20.05 -26.85
N ASP A 542 39.25 20.30 -25.72
CA ASP A 542 40.68 20.11 -25.54
C ASP A 542 40.91 19.08 -24.41
N PRO A 543 41.34 17.85 -24.73
CA PRO A 543 41.59 16.81 -23.73
C PRO A 543 42.79 17.10 -22.84
N SER A 544 43.68 18.04 -23.22
CA SER A 544 44.80 18.47 -22.38
C SER A 544 44.37 19.31 -21.18
N THR A 545 43.08 19.68 -21.09
CA THR A 545 42.53 20.36 -19.91
C THR A 545 42.38 19.43 -18.68
N CYS A 546 42.48 18.11 -18.85
CA CYS A 546 42.72 17.18 -17.74
C CYS A 546 44.23 17.02 -17.52
N ASN A 547 44.82 17.96 -16.78
CA ASN A 547 46.27 18.15 -16.63
C ASN A 547 46.80 17.95 -15.21
N THR A 548 45.96 17.58 -14.24
CA THR A 548 46.40 17.32 -12.87
C THR A 548 46.85 15.86 -12.73
N PRO A 549 48.11 15.56 -12.38
CA PRO A 549 48.57 14.18 -12.20
C PRO A 549 47.90 13.51 -11.00
N CYS A 550 47.65 12.20 -11.10
CA CYS A 550 47.09 11.40 -10.02
C CYS A 550 48.12 11.21 -8.88
N GLY A 551 47.70 11.33 -7.61
CA GLY A 551 48.61 11.35 -6.47
C GLY A 551 49.36 10.05 -6.16
N GLY A 552 48.84 8.90 -6.60
CA GLY A 552 49.53 7.60 -6.55
C GLY A 552 50.25 7.22 -7.85
N ASP A 553 50.04 7.96 -8.93
CA ASP A 553 50.60 7.69 -10.26
C ASP A 553 50.68 8.98 -11.09
N SER A 554 51.81 9.67 -11.01
CA SER A 554 52.04 10.88 -11.79
C SER A 554 52.21 10.66 -13.30
N SER A 555 52.13 9.41 -13.79
CA SER A 555 52.10 9.11 -15.23
C SER A 555 50.69 9.16 -15.84
N THR A 556 49.64 9.20 -15.01
CA THR A 556 48.25 9.42 -15.45
C THR A 556 47.65 10.69 -14.86
N MET A 557 46.64 11.25 -15.56
CA MET A 557 45.97 12.49 -15.17
C MET A 557 44.61 12.19 -14.55
N CYS A 558 44.35 12.78 -13.38
CA CYS A 558 43.12 12.66 -12.61
C CYS A 558 42.25 13.91 -12.79
N GLY A 559 42.08 14.39 -14.02
CA GLY A 559 41.24 15.57 -14.29
C GLY A 559 41.95 16.90 -14.05
N GLY A 560 41.22 17.87 -13.50
CA GLY A 560 41.69 19.25 -13.24
C GLY A 560 40.52 20.19 -12.91
N PRO A 561 40.74 21.52 -12.89
CA PRO A 561 39.71 22.50 -12.53
C PRO A 561 38.45 22.42 -13.42
N ASN A 562 37.33 21.98 -12.85
CA ASN A 562 36.08 21.67 -13.57
C ASN A 562 36.29 20.66 -14.71
N ARG A 563 37.14 19.66 -14.49
CA ARG A 563 37.49 18.61 -15.45
C ARG A 563 37.63 17.26 -14.76
N MET A 564 36.82 16.29 -15.15
CA MET A 564 36.98 14.91 -14.70
C MET A 564 37.64 14.06 -15.78
N THR A 565 38.57 13.19 -15.38
CA THR A 565 38.96 12.05 -16.21
C THR A 565 38.00 10.92 -15.92
N ILE A 566 37.17 10.57 -16.91
CA ILE A 566 36.09 9.61 -16.78
C ILE A 566 36.58 8.21 -17.14
N LEU A 567 36.22 7.23 -16.31
CA LEU A 567 36.49 5.82 -16.49
C LEU A 567 35.13 5.11 -16.45
N ALA A 568 34.83 4.23 -17.41
CA ALA A 568 33.52 3.61 -17.47
C ALA A 568 33.56 2.18 -18.02
N LYS A 569 32.61 1.35 -17.57
CA LYS A 569 32.40 -0.02 -18.04
C LYS A 569 31.61 -0.02 -19.35
N GLY A 570 32.30 0.20 -20.46
CA GLY A 570 31.69 0.53 -21.76
C GLY A 570 31.37 2.03 -21.87
N THR A 571 30.70 2.42 -22.96
CA THR A 571 30.35 3.84 -23.19
C THR A 571 29.31 4.32 -22.17
N PRO A 572 29.60 5.35 -21.36
CA PRO A 572 28.66 5.84 -20.37
C PRO A 572 27.48 6.55 -21.04
N GLN A 573 26.28 6.36 -20.51
CA GLN A 573 25.13 7.18 -20.89
C GLN A 573 25.32 8.60 -20.34
N THR A 574 24.81 9.61 -21.05
CA THR A 574 24.89 11.02 -20.65
C THR A 574 23.50 11.62 -20.52
N TYR A 575 23.17 12.08 -19.32
CA TYR A 575 21.93 12.77 -18.99
C TYR A 575 22.15 14.28 -18.94
N GLN A 576 21.22 15.03 -19.51
CA GLN A 576 21.13 16.48 -19.33
C GLN A 576 20.75 16.82 -17.88
N PRO A 577 20.88 18.07 -17.43
CA PRO A 577 20.40 18.48 -16.10
C PRO A 577 18.91 18.11 -15.93
N PRO A 578 18.50 17.65 -14.73
CA PRO A 578 17.12 17.27 -14.50
C PRO A 578 16.20 18.48 -14.66
N VAL A 579 15.09 18.28 -15.36
CA VAL A 579 14.08 19.31 -15.61
C VAL A 579 12.70 18.81 -15.19
N VAL A 580 11.80 19.73 -14.89
CA VAL A 580 10.38 19.39 -14.73
C VAL A 580 9.85 18.82 -16.05
N GLN A 581 9.12 17.70 -15.98
CA GLN A 581 8.58 17.01 -17.15
C GLN A 581 7.33 17.72 -17.71
N LYS A 582 7.51 18.91 -18.28
CA LYS A 582 6.43 19.75 -18.84
C LYS A 582 5.90 19.28 -20.20
N SER A 583 6.43 18.18 -20.74
CA SER A 583 6.02 17.55 -22.00
C SER A 583 6.37 16.05 -22.00
N GLY A 584 5.86 15.29 -22.97
CA GLY A 584 6.03 13.83 -23.00
C GLY A 584 5.25 13.10 -21.88
N LEU A 585 4.28 13.77 -21.27
CA LEU A 585 3.25 13.16 -20.43
C LEU A 585 2.23 12.41 -21.32
N ASN A 586 1.39 11.58 -20.71
CA ASN A 586 0.37 10.72 -21.34
C ASN A 586 -0.80 11.46 -22.08
N GLY A 587 -0.61 12.73 -22.45
CA GLY A 587 -1.51 13.48 -23.34
C GLY A 587 -2.67 14.23 -22.68
N SER A 588 -2.87 14.10 -21.37
CA SER A 588 -4.01 14.71 -20.64
C SER A 588 -3.63 15.34 -19.30
N TRP A 589 -2.37 15.71 -19.10
CA TRP A 589 -1.89 16.40 -17.90
C TRP A 589 -0.97 17.57 -18.26
N THR A 590 -1.00 18.62 -17.45
CA THR A 590 -0.14 19.82 -17.53
C THR A 590 0.61 19.99 -16.21
N TYR A 591 1.85 20.49 -16.25
CA TYR A 591 2.58 20.92 -15.05
C TYR A 591 2.21 22.36 -14.67
N GLU A 592 1.83 22.58 -13.42
CA GLU A 592 1.26 23.85 -12.95
C GLU A 592 2.22 24.64 -12.06
N GLY A 593 3.16 23.97 -11.39
CA GLY A 593 4.21 24.63 -10.60
C GLY A 593 4.69 23.83 -9.39
N CYS A 594 5.72 24.36 -8.73
CA CYS A 594 6.17 23.90 -7.42
C CYS A 594 5.28 24.50 -6.32
N VAL A 595 4.77 23.69 -5.40
CA VAL A 595 3.77 24.09 -4.38
C VAL A 595 4.25 23.68 -2.99
N LEU A 596 4.10 24.56 -1.99
CA LEU A 596 4.43 24.24 -0.60
C LEU A 596 3.53 23.14 -0.05
N ASP A 597 4.11 22.21 0.71
CA ASP A 597 3.37 21.13 1.36
C ASP A 597 3.57 21.09 2.88
N ASN A 598 2.77 20.28 3.56
CA ASN A 598 2.79 20.03 5.00
C ASN A 598 2.62 21.30 5.88
N LEU A 599 1.91 22.30 5.36
CA LEU A 599 1.64 23.56 6.06
C LEU A 599 0.78 23.29 7.30
N ASN A 600 1.27 23.67 8.47
CA ASN A 600 0.62 23.42 9.77
C ASN A 600 0.28 21.93 10.01
N ASN A 601 1.15 21.02 9.56
CA ASN A 601 0.95 19.56 9.56
C ASN A 601 -0.23 19.07 8.69
N GLN A 602 -0.67 19.85 7.70
CA GLN A 602 -1.67 19.43 6.71
C GLN A 602 -1.03 19.27 5.33
N ARG A 603 -1.19 18.08 4.75
CA ARG A 603 -0.77 17.79 3.37
C ARG A 603 -1.75 18.40 2.37
N VAL A 604 -1.23 18.96 1.28
CA VAL A 604 -2.01 19.52 0.17
C VAL A 604 -2.81 18.43 -0.55
N PHE A 605 -2.21 17.27 -0.78
CA PHE A 605 -2.87 16.11 -1.38
C PHE A 605 -2.78 14.92 -0.42
N GLY A 606 -3.92 14.27 -0.15
CA GLY A 606 -4.04 13.32 0.97
C GLY A 606 -3.72 11.85 0.65
N MET A 607 -3.67 11.46 -0.63
CA MET A 607 -3.53 10.05 -1.02
C MET A 607 -2.08 9.76 -1.46
N GLN A 608 -1.23 9.42 -0.50
CA GLN A 608 0.19 9.08 -0.70
C GLN A 608 0.37 7.68 -1.32
N LEU A 609 1.25 7.56 -2.32
CA LEU A 609 1.75 6.31 -2.88
C LEU A 609 3.28 6.38 -2.94
N ILE A 610 3.96 5.30 -2.57
CA ILE A 610 5.43 5.21 -2.57
C ILE A 610 5.90 4.38 -3.77
N PHE A 611 6.83 4.92 -4.56
CA PHE A 611 7.37 4.28 -5.76
C PHE A 611 8.90 4.09 -5.65
N GLU A 612 9.30 3.29 -4.65
CA GLU A 612 10.70 3.00 -4.33
C GLU A 612 11.58 2.70 -5.55
N ASN A 613 12.60 3.53 -5.77
CA ASN A 613 13.62 3.38 -6.84
C ASN A 613 13.08 3.38 -8.29
N VAL A 614 11.77 3.48 -8.52
CA VAL A 614 11.12 3.38 -9.84
C VAL A 614 10.27 4.59 -10.22
N MET A 615 10.06 5.53 -9.29
CA MET A 615 9.22 6.70 -9.48
C MET A 615 9.54 7.52 -10.74
N THR A 616 8.50 7.81 -11.52
CA THR A 616 8.54 8.77 -12.64
C THR A 616 7.28 9.63 -12.59
N ALA A 617 7.30 10.82 -13.21
CA ALA A 617 6.11 11.67 -13.31
C ALA A 617 4.92 10.87 -13.86
N GLY A 618 5.07 10.27 -15.05
CA GLY A 618 4.03 9.46 -15.70
C GLY A 618 3.39 8.41 -14.81
N MET A 619 4.18 7.63 -14.06
CA MET A 619 3.64 6.60 -13.15
C MET A 619 2.74 7.17 -12.04
N CYS A 620 3.07 8.33 -11.50
CA CYS A 620 2.21 9.02 -10.54
C CYS A 620 0.92 9.54 -11.21
N LEU A 621 1.04 10.16 -12.39
CA LEU A 621 -0.12 10.69 -13.13
C LEU A 621 -1.08 9.58 -13.56
N ASP A 622 -0.57 8.44 -14.03
CA ASP A 622 -1.36 7.26 -14.38
C ASP A 622 -2.05 6.65 -13.14
N ALA A 623 -1.35 6.58 -12.00
CA ALA A 623 -1.92 6.09 -10.75
C ALA A 623 -3.06 7.00 -10.23
N CYS A 624 -2.87 8.32 -10.25
CA CYS A 624 -3.90 9.28 -9.84
C CYS A 624 -5.09 9.29 -10.81
N ALA A 625 -4.84 9.27 -12.12
CA ALA A 625 -5.90 9.19 -13.13
C ALA A 625 -6.73 7.91 -13.00
N LYS A 626 -6.09 6.76 -12.72
CA LYS A 626 -6.75 5.46 -12.55
C LYS A 626 -7.81 5.46 -11.42
N PHE A 627 -7.63 6.26 -10.38
CA PHE A 627 -8.60 6.42 -9.29
C PHE A 627 -9.48 7.67 -9.41
N GLY A 628 -9.34 8.45 -10.50
CA GLY A 628 -10.18 9.63 -10.77
C GLY A 628 -9.73 10.92 -10.08
N TYR A 629 -8.47 11.01 -9.64
CA TYR A 629 -7.91 12.25 -9.09
C TYR A 629 -7.43 13.18 -10.20
N MET A 630 -7.88 14.44 -10.18
CA MET A 630 -7.53 15.43 -11.22
C MET A 630 -6.30 16.28 -10.89
N ALA A 631 -5.66 16.05 -9.75
CA ALA A 631 -4.34 16.59 -9.42
C ALA A 631 -3.39 15.50 -8.88
N ALA A 632 -2.11 15.70 -9.16
CA ALA A 632 -1.02 14.87 -8.67
C ALA A 632 0.14 15.77 -8.22
N GLY A 633 0.67 15.52 -7.03
CA GLY A 633 1.88 16.12 -6.50
C GLY A 633 2.97 15.08 -6.35
N LEU A 634 4.21 15.42 -6.68
CA LEU A 634 5.36 14.53 -6.52
C LEU A 634 6.36 15.16 -5.55
N GLU A 635 6.84 14.39 -4.58
CA GLU A 635 7.77 14.84 -3.52
C GLU A 635 8.90 13.82 -3.25
N TYR A 636 9.99 14.30 -2.65
CA TYR A 636 11.20 13.54 -2.28
C TYR A 636 11.80 12.63 -3.37
N GLY A 637 11.46 12.83 -4.65
CA GLY A 637 11.91 11.97 -5.75
C GLY A 637 11.20 10.61 -5.87
N HIS A 638 10.51 10.13 -4.84
CA HIS A 638 9.94 8.77 -4.76
C HIS A 638 8.47 8.71 -4.30
N GLU A 639 7.90 9.83 -3.86
CA GLU A 639 6.53 9.91 -3.34
C GLU A 639 5.56 10.55 -4.34
N CYS A 640 4.39 9.94 -4.49
CA CYS A 640 3.27 10.43 -5.29
C CYS A 640 2.12 10.79 -4.35
N TYR A 641 1.41 11.88 -4.62
CA TYR A 641 0.26 12.30 -3.83
C TYR A 641 -0.89 12.67 -4.77
N CYS A 642 -1.97 11.88 -4.72
CA CYS A 642 -3.17 12.16 -5.50
C CYS A 642 -4.16 13.04 -4.72
N GLY A 643 -4.82 13.93 -5.45
CA GLY A 643 -5.83 14.84 -4.92
C GLY A 643 -6.55 15.58 -6.04
N ASP A 644 -7.13 16.73 -5.72
CA ASP A 644 -7.90 17.55 -6.65
C ASP A 644 -7.42 19.02 -6.59
N PRO A 645 -7.45 19.80 -7.68
CA PRO A 645 -6.83 21.13 -7.74
C PRO A 645 -7.28 22.12 -6.64
N SER A 646 -8.50 21.97 -6.13
CA SER A 646 -9.05 22.77 -5.03
C SER A 646 -8.32 22.57 -3.70
N ASN A 647 -7.65 21.43 -3.49
CA ASN A 647 -7.01 21.12 -2.20
C ASN A 647 -5.85 22.08 -1.87
N ILE A 648 -5.16 22.64 -2.87
CA ILE A 648 -4.12 23.67 -2.66
C ILE A 648 -4.71 24.87 -1.90
N ALA A 649 -5.88 25.34 -2.33
CA ALA A 649 -6.59 26.45 -1.68
C ALA A 649 -7.17 26.04 -0.32
N SER A 650 -7.71 24.81 -0.20
CA SER A 650 -8.23 24.29 1.07
C SER A 650 -7.15 24.14 2.16
N ALA A 651 -5.92 23.77 1.79
CA ALA A 651 -4.77 23.68 2.69
C ALA A 651 -4.08 25.04 2.95
N GLY A 652 -4.58 26.14 2.36
CA GLY A 652 -3.96 27.46 2.46
C GLY A 652 -2.58 27.56 1.80
N SER A 653 -2.27 26.66 0.86
CA SER A 653 -0.97 26.63 0.17
C SER A 653 -0.89 27.58 -1.02
N ARG A 654 0.33 27.76 -1.53
CA ARG A 654 0.67 28.62 -2.66
C ARG A 654 1.82 28.01 -3.46
N PHE A 655 1.90 28.44 -4.72
CA PHE A 655 3.04 28.18 -5.58
C PHE A 655 4.30 28.92 -5.08
N VAL A 656 5.46 28.36 -5.41
CA VAL A 656 6.81 28.87 -5.16
C VAL A 656 7.67 28.68 -6.41
N GLU A 657 8.87 29.26 -6.42
CA GLU A 657 9.82 29.12 -7.53
C GLU A 657 10.10 27.64 -7.86
N ASP A 658 10.03 27.27 -9.14
CA ASP A 658 10.29 25.90 -9.63
C ASP A 658 11.61 25.31 -9.11
N THR A 659 12.60 26.16 -8.84
CA THR A 659 13.93 25.79 -8.32
C THR A 659 13.92 25.22 -6.89
N GLN A 660 12.83 25.37 -6.14
CA GLN A 660 12.68 24.71 -4.84
C GLN A 660 12.36 23.21 -4.99
N CYS A 661 11.68 22.84 -6.09
CA CYS A 661 11.49 21.47 -6.50
C CYS A 661 12.77 20.97 -7.21
N GLY A 662 13.81 20.65 -6.44
CA GLY A 662 15.13 20.25 -6.97
C GLY A 662 15.44 18.75 -6.99
N TYR A 663 14.53 17.88 -6.54
CA TYR A 663 14.82 16.45 -6.34
C TYR A 663 14.50 15.65 -7.61
N THR A 664 15.43 14.78 -8.03
CA THR A 664 15.26 13.90 -9.19
C THR A 664 14.27 12.77 -8.93
N CYS A 665 13.45 12.42 -9.92
CA CYS A 665 12.61 11.23 -9.87
C CYS A 665 13.47 9.95 -9.78
N ALA A 666 13.17 9.06 -8.83
CA ALA A 666 14.02 7.89 -8.52
C ALA A 666 14.20 6.92 -9.71
N GLY A 667 13.15 6.74 -10.53
CA GLY A 667 13.19 5.97 -11.78
C GLY A 667 13.45 6.81 -13.03
N ASN A 668 13.61 8.14 -12.93
CA ASN A 668 13.99 9.01 -14.03
C ASN A 668 14.89 10.18 -13.58
N ALA A 669 16.21 9.98 -13.63
CA ALA A 669 17.20 10.99 -13.27
C ALA A 669 17.23 12.25 -14.17
N THR A 670 16.45 12.30 -15.26
CA THR A 670 16.25 13.52 -16.08
C THR A 670 15.00 14.31 -15.68
N GLY A 671 14.13 13.75 -14.84
CA GLY A 671 12.89 14.37 -14.39
C GLY A 671 12.99 14.90 -12.95
N ILE A 672 12.31 16.01 -12.68
CA ILE A 672 12.11 16.56 -11.33
C ILE A 672 10.81 16.02 -10.71
N CYS A 673 10.90 15.61 -9.44
CA CYS A 673 9.84 15.05 -8.62
C CYS A 673 9.85 15.70 -7.21
N GLY A 674 9.62 17.01 -7.17
CA GLY A 674 9.47 17.79 -5.94
C GLY A 674 10.76 18.18 -5.24
N GLY A 675 10.68 18.40 -3.93
CA GLY A 675 11.76 18.72 -3.01
C GLY A 675 11.27 18.60 -1.56
N GLY A 676 12.11 18.90 -0.57
CA GLY A 676 11.71 18.75 0.84
C GLY A 676 10.69 19.82 1.28
N GLY A 677 9.44 19.42 1.51
CA GLY A 677 8.34 20.32 1.87
C GLY A 677 7.73 21.06 0.67
N VAL A 678 8.03 20.63 -0.55
CA VAL A 678 7.53 21.23 -1.80
C VAL A 678 7.26 20.18 -2.87
N MET A 679 6.02 20.11 -3.36
CA MET A 679 5.61 19.15 -4.38
C MET A 679 5.63 19.76 -5.78
N SER A 680 6.09 18.96 -6.76
CA SER A 680 5.90 19.27 -8.19
C SER A 680 4.48 18.89 -8.59
N THR A 681 3.63 19.88 -8.91
CA THR A 681 2.20 19.66 -9.15
C THR A 681 1.84 19.62 -10.63
N TYR A 682 0.94 18.70 -10.95
CA TYR A 682 0.40 18.47 -12.28
C TYR A 682 -1.13 18.37 -12.17
N PHE A 683 -1.88 18.98 -13.10
CA PHE A 683 -3.34 18.87 -13.18
C PHE A 683 -3.78 18.18 -14.46
N TRP A 684 -4.93 17.49 -14.39
CA TRP A 684 -5.59 16.87 -15.52
C TRP A 684 -6.23 17.92 -16.44
N THR A 685 -5.95 17.83 -17.74
CA THR A 685 -6.43 18.74 -18.79
C THR A 685 -7.18 18.06 -19.93
N GLY A 686 -7.39 16.74 -19.85
CA GLY A 686 -8.31 16.01 -20.72
C GLY A 686 -9.79 16.21 -20.34
N THR A 687 -10.68 15.37 -20.88
CA THR A 687 -12.09 15.30 -20.44
C THR A 687 -12.14 15.03 -18.93
N PRO A 688 -12.82 15.86 -18.10
CA PRO A 688 -12.77 15.74 -16.64
C PRO A 688 -13.10 14.33 -16.13
N LEU A 689 -12.26 13.80 -15.23
CA LEU A 689 -12.41 12.46 -14.66
C LEU A 689 -13.66 12.35 -13.76
N TYR A 690 -14.14 13.48 -13.24
CA TYR A 690 -15.43 13.62 -12.59
C TYR A 690 -15.99 15.03 -12.84
N SER A 691 -17.30 15.18 -12.71
CA SER A 691 -17.99 16.48 -12.71
C SER A 691 -19.22 16.38 -11.82
N TRP A 692 -19.18 17.07 -10.67
CA TRP A 692 -20.24 17.01 -9.67
C TRP A 692 -21.20 18.18 -9.82
N ASN A 693 -22.49 17.87 -9.89
CA ASN A 693 -23.54 18.89 -9.90
C ASN A 693 -23.92 19.26 -8.46
N TYR A 694 -24.16 20.53 -8.17
CA TYR A 694 -24.61 20.98 -6.85
C TYR A 694 -26.02 21.58 -6.99
N ALA A 695 -27.03 20.84 -6.51
CA ALA A 695 -28.41 21.27 -6.61
C ALA A 695 -28.78 22.30 -5.53
N SER A 696 -29.79 23.13 -5.80
CA SER A 696 -30.34 24.09 -4.83
C SER A 696 -31.84 24.33 -5.07
N GLY A 697 -32.53 24.84 -4.05
CA GLY A 697 -34.00 24.95 -4.06
C GLY A 697 -34.67 23.59 -4.26
N ASP A 698 -35.80 23.57 -4.97
CA ASP A 698 -36.57 22.34 -5.24
C ASP A 698 -35.75 21.24 -5.95
N ALA A 699 -34.71 21.62 -6.72
CA ALA A 699 -33.83 20.66 -7.37
C ALA A 699 -32.94 19.86 -6.40
N ALA A 700 -32.77 20.32 -5.16
CA ALA A 700 -32.01 19.63 -4.11
C ALA A 700 -32.86 18.66 -3.27
N GLY A 701 -34.18 18.66 -3.44
CA GLY A 701 -35.11 17.98 -2.52
C GLY A 701 -35.22 18.67 -1.16
N SER A 702 -35.82 18.00 -0.18
CA SER A 702 -35.85 18.47 1.23
C SER A 702 -35.85 17.33 2.24
N TYR A 703 -35.04 17.48 3.29
CA TYR A 703 -35.19 16.71 4.53
C TYR A 703 -36.32 17.28 5.38
N GLU A 704 -37.19 16.41 5.89
CA GLU A 704 -38.30 16.74 6.78
C GLU A 704 -38.35 15.72 7.93
N LEU A 705 -38.53 16.18 9.17
CA LEU A 705 -38.81 15.29 10.30
C LEU A 705 -40.18 14.65 10.08
N PHE A 706 -40.23 13.33 9.91
CA PHE A 706 -41.47 12.63 9.61
C PHE A 706 -42.25 12.28 10.87
N ILE A 707 -41.58 11.64 11.84
CA ILE A 707 -42.17 11.28 13.13
C ILE A 707 -41.08 11.00 14.18
N GLY A 708 -41.40 11.18 15.46
CA GLY A 708 -40.57 10.66 16.56
C GLY A 708 -40.75 9.14 16.72
N GLY A 709 -39.66 8.41 16.93
CA GLY A 709 -39.65 6.96 17.08
C GLY A 709 -40.00 6.45 18.48
N LYS A 710 -40.27 5.15 18.55
CA LYS A 710 -40.41 4.37 19.80
C LYS A 710 -39.16 3.55 20.14
N CYS A 711 -38.33 3.28 19.13
CA CYS A 711 -37.11 2.49 19.17
C CYS A 711 -36.04 3.15 18.26
N ILE A 712 -34.80 2.67 18.35
CA ILE A 712 -33.74 2.91 17.38
C ILE A 712 -33.70 1.70 16.43
N PRO A 713 -34.18 1.81 15.20
CA PRO A 713 -34.31 0.65 14.33
C PRO A 713 -32.99 0.26 13.68
N LEU A 714 -32.61 -1.01 13.84
CA LEU A 714 -31.46 -1.65 13.21
C LEU A 714 -31.88 -2.43 11.95
N VAL A 715 -33.17 -2.72 11.80
CA VAL A 715 -33.77 -3.22 10.56
C VAL A 715 -35.02 -2.40 10.26
N THR A 716 -35.11 -1.90 9.03
CA THR A 716 -36.23 -1.08 8.54
C THR A 716 -36.74 -1.60 7.19
N SER A 717 -38.04 -1.82 7.05
CA SER A 717 -38.63 -2.37 5.81
C SER A 717 -40.09 -1.94 5.64
N GLU A 718 -40.50 -1.63 4.41
CA GLU A 718 -41.92 -1.38 4.07
C GLU A 718 -42.63 -2.71 3.76
N THR A 719 -43.77 -2.92 4.40
CA THR A 719 -44.66 -4.07 4.16
C THR A 719 -45.45 -3.89 2.87
N VAL A 720 -45.95 -4.99 2.31
CA VAL A 720 -46.80 -4.97 1.10
C VAL A 720 -48.13 -4.20 1.26
N LEU A 721 -48.47 -3.78 2.48
CA LEU A 721 -49.64 -2.97 2.82
C LEU A 721 -49.33 -1.48 3.03
N GLY A 722 -48.09 -1.03 2.78
CA GLY A 722 -47.67 0.38 2.92
C GLY A 722 -47.44 0.84 4.36
N LYS A 723 -47.33 -0.09 5.32
CA LYS A 723 -46.86 0.19 6.69
C LYS A 723 -45.39 -0.18 6.84
N ILE A 724 -44.67 0.47 7.75
CA ILE A 724 -43.23 0.26 7.95
C ILE A 724 -43.01 -0.59 9.21
N THR A 725 -42.18 -1.63 9.11
CA THR A 725 -41.69 -2.39 10.27
C THR A 725 -40.31 -1.92 10.68
N PHE A 726 -40.12 -1.78 11.99
CA PHE A 726 -38.90 -1.37 12.65
C PHE A 726 -38.52 -2.41 13.72
N LEU A 727 -37.26 -2.87 13.72
CA LEU A 727 -36.74 -3.83 14.69
C LEU A 727 -35.50 -3.29 15.41
N GLU A 728 -35.41 -3.52 16.72
CA GLU A 728 -34.38 -3.00 17.64
C GLU A 728 -33.76 -4.15 18.47
N LYS A 729 -32.46 -4.03 18.83
CA LYS A 729 -31.76 -4.99 19.72
C LYS A 729 -32.28 -4.93 21.15
N TRP A 730 -32.11 -6.01 21.93
CA TRP A 730 -32.55 -5.99 23.33
C TRP A 730 -31.63 -5.17 24.24
N GLY A 731 -32.23 -4.47 25.20
CA GLY A 731 -31.54 -3.88 26.36
C GLY A 731 -31.05 -2.43 26.23
N THR A 732 -31.19 -1.79 25.06
CA THR A 732 -30.68 -0.41 24.83
C THR A 732 -31.73 0.62 24.45
N GLY A 733 -32.96 0.19 24.18
CA GLY A 733 -34.13 1.07 24.17
C GLY A 733 -34.56 1.48 25.59
N PRO A 734 -35.66 2.23 25.75
CA PRO A 734 -36.25 2.54 27.06
C PRO A 734 -36.62 1.26 27.84
N PRO A 735 -36.69 1.30 29.19
CA PRO A 735 -37.10 0.15 29.97
C PRO A 735 -38.46 -0.39 29.51
N ASN A 736 -38.48 -1.69 29.16
CA ASN A 736 -39.61 -2.41 28.54
C ASN A 736 -39.89 -2.07 27.06
N SER A 737 -38.91 -1.60 26.27
CA SER A 737 -38.98 -1.75 24.80
C SER A 737 -39.21 -3.22 24.43
N THR A 738 -40.07 -3.46 23.47
CA THR A 738 -40.39 -4.81 22.94
C THR A 738 -39.48 -5.22 21.78
N GLY A 739 -38.64 -4.31 21.29
CA GLY A 739 -37.71 -4.55 20.17
C GLY A 739 -38.38 -4.62 18.79
N ALA A 740 -39.70 -4.44 18.67
CA ALA A 740 -40.39 -4.51 17.37
C ALA A 740 -41.62 -3.59 17.31
N TYR A 741 -41.71 -2.80 16.23
CA TYR A 741 -42.77 -1.81 16.04
C TYR A 741 -43.27 -1.75 14.59
N GLU A 742 -44.57 -1.50 14.42
CA GLU A 742 -45.22 -1.17 13.15
C GLU A 742 -45.58 0.33 13.16
N LEU A 743 -45.21 1.06 12.10
CA LEU A 743 -45.61 2.43 11.84
C LEU A 743 -46.61 2.48 10.67
N ASP A 744 -47.79 3.03 10.90
CA ASP A 744 -48.73 3.42 9.85
C ASP A 744 -48.43 4.87 9.39
N PRO A 745 -47.83 5.07 8.19
CA PRO A 745 -47.46 6.41 7.73
C PRO A 745 -48.68 7.31 7.43
N SER A 746 -49.88 6.75 7.26
CA SER A 746 -51.11 7.54 7.04
C SER A 746 -51.65 8.20 8.32
N LEU A 747 -51.12 7.82 9.49
CA LEU A 747 -51.46 8.39 10.79
C LEU A 747 -50.36 9.33 11.33
N ALA A 748 -49.20 9.43 10.67
CA ALA A 748 -48.15 10.36 11.05
C ALA A 748 -48.63 11.83 10.92
N PRO A 749 -48.21 12.74 11.82
CA PRO A 749 -47.22 12.57 12.89
C PRO A 749 -47.83 12.19 14.27
N ASP A 750 -49.03 11.58 14.34
CA ASP A 750 -49.66 11.21 15.61
C ASP A 750 -48.93 10.05 16.31
N LEU A 751 -48.03 10.40 17.23
CA LEU A 751 -47.18 9.47 18.00
C LEU A 751 -47.95 8.39 18.80
N ASN A 752 -49.25 8.58 19.05
CA ASN A 752 -50.06 7.67 19.83
C ASN A 752 -50.97 6.77 18.97
N ARG A 753 -51.12 7.09 17.69
CA ARG A 753 -51.96 6.33 16.74
C ARG A 753 -51.18 5.71 15.59
N ALA A 754 -50.10 6.33 15.14
CA ALA A 754 -49.28 5.82 14.05
C ALA A 754 -48.41 4.62 14.46
N TRP A 755 -47.98 4.55 15.73
CA TRP A 755 -47.14 3.48 16.25
C TRP A 755 -47.97 2.34 16.87
N ARG A 756 -47.71 1.11 16.45
CA ARG A 756 -48.20 -0.13 17.05
C ARG A 756 -47.02 -0.98 17.54
N GLU A 757 -47.18 -1.57 18.71
CA GLU A 757 -46.20 -2.45 19.35
C GLU A 757 -46.32 -3.90 18.82
N MET A 758 -45.18 -4.60 18.74
CA MET A 758 -45.02 -5.99 18.32
C MET A 758 -43.95 -6.68 19.19
N HIS A 759 -43.82 -8.00 19.14
CA HIS A 759 -42.99 -8.78 20.06
C HIS A 759 -42.19 -9.88 19.35
N VAL A 760 -40.86 -9.80 19.41
CA VAL A 760 -39.95 -10.90 19.02
C VAL A 760 -39.61 -11.79 20.23
N LYS A 761 -39.39 -13.10 20.03
CA LYS A 761 -39.09 -14.02 21.16
C LYS A 761 -37.60 -14.15 21.46
N THR A 762 -36.74 -13.85 20.49
CA THR A 762 -35.29 -13.78 20.67
C THR A 762 -34.72 -12.54 19.97
N ASP A 763 -33.57 -12.06 20.46
CA ASP A 763 -32.94 -10.81 20.02
C ASP A 763 -32.57 -10.81 18.52
N ILE A 764 -33.03 -9.80 17.79
CA ILE A 764 -32.84 -9.64 16.35
C ILE A 764 -31.50 -8.96 16.00
N PHE A 765 -30.69 -8.54 16.97
CA PHE A 765 -29.48 -7.77 16.71
C PHE A 765 -28.57 -8.45 15.66
N CYS A 766 -28.19 -7.70 14.61
CA CYS A 766 -27.32 -8.17 13.52
C CYS A 766 -27.88 -9.37 12.73
N SER A 767 -29.19 -9.37 12.49
CA SER A 767 -29.88 -10.34 11.63
C SER A 767 -29.98 -9.86 10.17
N ALA A 768 -30.38 -10.77 9.27
CA ALA A 768 -30.87 -10.45 7.93
C ALA A 768 -32.40 -10.36 7.93
N SER A 769 -32.97 -9.59 7.00
CA SER A 769 -34.41 -9.62 6.69
C SER A 769 -34.68 -9.53 5.19
N ILE A 770 -35.76 -10.15 4.73
CA ILE A 770 -36.29 -10.03 3.35
C ILE A 770 -37.81 -10.25 3.33
N THR A 771 -38.49 -9.73 2.30
CA THR A 771 -39.92 -10.02 2.03
C THR A 771 -40.06 -11.29 1.19
N LEU A 772 -40.96 -12.19 1.60
CA LEU A 772 -41.21 -13.48 0.95
C LEU A 772 -42.19 -13.36 -0.23
N PRO A 773 -42.06 -14.21 -1.28
CA PRO A 773 -42.94 -14.23 -2.45
C PRO A 773 -44.37 -14.79 -2.19
N ASP A 774 -44.75 -15.11 -0.95
CA ASP A 774 -46.09 -15.62 -0.66
C ASP A 774 -47.18 -14.55 -0.73
N LYS A 775 -48.46 -14.97 -0.75
CA LYS A 775 -49.61 -14.08 -0.99
C LYS A 775 -49.88 -13.05 0.10
N ALA A 776 -49.29 -13.16 1.29
CA ALA A 776 -49.40 -12.14 2.32
C ALA A 776 -48.19 -11.19 2.36
N GLY A 777 -47.15 -11.43 1.55
CA GLY A 777 -45.92 -10.65 1.56
C GLY A 777 -45.27 -10.66 2.94
N ARG A 778 -45.21 -11.84 3.58
CA ARG A 778 -44.60 -12.00 4.90
C ARG A 778 -43.15 -11.54 4.88
N GLN A 779 -42.71 -10.87 5.93
CA GLN A 779 -41.29 -10.59 6.13
C GLN A 779 -40.69 -11.73 6.96
N ILE A 780 -39.51 -12.20 6.57
CA ILE A 780 -38.69 -13.12 7.36
C ILE A 780 -37.50 -12.37 7.93
N ASN A 781 -37.11 -12.73 9.15
CA ASN A 781 -35.94 -12.22 9.85
C ASN A 781 -35.10 -13.41 10.37
N ILE A 782 -33.78 -13.37 10.16
CA ILE A 782 -32.90 -14.55 10.19
C ILE A 782 -31.58 -14.24 10.90
N GLY A 783 -31.19 -15.06 11.88
CA GLY A 783 -30.00 -14.82 12.71
C GLY A 783 -30.28 -13.91 13.92
N GLY A 784 -29.25 -13.52 14.67
CA GLY A 784 -29.41 -12.70 15.87
C GLY A 784 -28.18 -12.67 16.78
N TRP A 785 -28.32 -11.99 17.93
CA TRP A 785 -27.23 -11.60 18.84
C TRP A 785 -26.32 -12.75 19.32
N SER A 786 -26.89 -13.69 20.08
CA SER A 786 -26.17 -14.72 20.83
C SER A 786 -27.08 -15.88 21.27
N GLY A 787 -26.50 -17.05 21.52
CA GLY A 787 -27.25 -18.25 21.91
C GLY A 787 -28.28 -18.65 20.86
N ASP A 788 -29.50 -19.00 21.30
CA ASP A 788 -30.60 -19.40 20.43
C ASP A 788 -30.96 -18.34 19.37
N SER A 789 -30.80 -17.06 19.66
CA SER A 789 -31.13 -15.99 18.73
C SER A 789 -30.31 -16.03 17.43
N THR A 790 -29.06 -16.53 17.49
CA THR A 790 -28.21 -16.74 16.30
C THR A 790 -28.83 -17.75 15.33
N TYR A 791 -29.62 -18.71 15.82
CA TYR A 791 -30.32 -19.70 14.99
C TYR A 791 -31.74 -19.24 14.62
N GLY A 792 -32.16 -18.05 15.06
CA GLY A 792 -33.52 -17.54 14.97
C GLY A 792 -34.02 -17.41 13.54
N VAL A 793 -35.27 -17.84 13.34
CA VAL A 793 -36.03 -17.64 12.11
C VAL A 793 -37.42 -17.16 12.50
N ARG A 794 -37.70 -15.89 12.21
CA ARG A 794 -38.87 -15.15 12.69
C ARG A 794 -39.69 -14.68 11.49
N LEU A 795 -41.01 -14.82 11.55
CA LEU A 795 -41.92 -14.51 10.44
C LEU A 795 -43.00 -13.52 10.88
N TYR A 796 -43.09 -12.38 10.20
CA TYR A 796 -44.19 -11.43 10.34
C TYR A 796 -45.15 -11.52 9.14
N THR A 797 -46.45 -11.40 9.41
CA THR A 797 -47.50 -11.38 8.38
C THR A 797 -48.20 -10.03 8.43
N PRO A 798 -48.00 -9.12 7.46
CA PRO A 798 -48.65 -7.81 7.45
C PRO A 798 -50.18 -7.88 7.57
N SER A 799 -50.78 -6.94 8.30
CA SER A 799 -52.24 -6.87 8.46
C SER A 799 -52.78 -5.46 8.73
N GLY A 800 -54.11 -5.33 8.66
CA GLY A 800 -54.82 -4.04 8.75
C GLY A 800 -54.83 -3.30 7.41
N SER A 801 -55.01 -1.98 7.47
CA SER A 801 -54.98 -1.08 6.32
C SER A 801 -54.49 0.30 6.77
N ALA A 802 -54.35 1.26 5.84
CA ALA A 802 -54.13 2.65 6.20
C ALA A 802 -55.21 3.14 7.20
N GLY A 803 -54.78 3.72 8.31
CA GLY A 803 -55.61 4.19 9.41
C GLY A 803 -56.10 3.09 10.36
N VAL A 804 -55.69 1.84 10.18
CA VAL A 804 -56.19 0.67 10.91
C VAL A 804 -55.04 -0.25 11.33
N ASN A 805 -54.75 -0.28 12.63
CA ASN A 805 -53.71 -1.11 13.26
C ASN A 805 -53.73 -2.57 12.79
N GLY A 806 -52.53 -3.15 12.63
CA GLY A 806 -52.40 -4.59 12.41
C GLY A 806 -52.85 -5.39 13.62
N THR A 807 -53.27 -6.62 13.40
CA THR A 807 -53.72 -7.60 14.42
C THR A 807 -52.78 -8.79 14.56
N THR A 808 -51.71 -8.81 13.75
CA THR A 808 -50.68 -9.84 13.69
C THR A 808 -49.40 -9.40 14.40
N ASP A 809 -48.58 -10.37 14.76
CA ASP A 809 -47.31 -10.17 15.46
C ASP A 809 -46.22 -11.12 14.89
N TRP A 810 -44.97 -10.95 15.29
CA TRP A 810 -43.86 -11.83 14.89
C TRP A 810 -44.05 -13.24 15.45
N LYS A 811 -43.79 -14.24 14.61
CA LYS A 811 -43.92 -15.65 14.93
C LYS A 811 -42.56 -16.34 14.85
N GLU A 812 -42.22 -17.05 15.92
CA GLU A 812 -40.95 -17.73 16.10
C GLU A 812 -41.16 -19.03 16.90
N ASP A 813 -40.47 -20.11 16.55
CA ASP A 813 -40.56 -21.42 17.20
C ASP A 813 -39.24 -22.20 17.03
N ASN A 814 -38.19 -21.75 17.72
CA ASN A 814 -36.83 -22.32 17.66
C ASN A 814 -36.75 -23.83 18.00
N ALA A 815 -37.81 -24.44 18.54
CA ALA A 815 -37.89 -25.89 18.74
C ALA A 815 -38.21 -26.67 17.45
N ASN A 816 -38.93 -26.05 16.50
CA ASN A 816 -39.42 -26.69 15.27
C ASN A 816 -38.92 -26.03 13.97
N LEU A 817 -38.54 -24.75 14.03
CA LEU A 817 -37.91 -24.02 12.93
C LEU A 817 -36.78 -23.14 13.45
N ARG A 818 -35.56 -23.41 12.98
CA ARG A 818 -34.31 -22.70 13.25
C ARG A 818 -33.31 -22.97 12.13
N LEU A 819 -32.25 -22.17 12.05
CA LEU A 819 -31.09 -22.47 11.20
C LEU A 819 -30.34 -23.72 11.68
N GLN A 820 -29.55 -24.33 10.79
CA GLN A 820 -28.58 -25.40 11.11
C GLN A 820 -27.24 -24.83 11.57
N ASN A 821 -26.85 -23.64 11.09
CA ASN A 821 -25.75 -22.85 11.68
C ASN A 821 -26.30 -21.54 12.26
N GLY A 822 -25.92 -21.21 13.50
CA GLY A 822 -26.26 -19.92 14.11
C GLY A 822 -25.40 -18.81 13.52
N ARG A 823 -26.00 -17.67 13.18
CA ARG A 823 -25.38 -16.56 12.44
C ARG A 823 -25.67 -15.19 13.06
N TRP A 824 -24.65 -14.35 13.00
CA TRP A 824 -24.60 -12.92 13.34
C TRP A 824 -23.97 -12.20 12.12
N TYR A 825 -24.56 -11.11 11.62
CA TYR A 825 -24.26 -10.50 10.31
C TYR A 825 -24.35 -11.44 9.06
N PRO A 826 -25.37 -12.32 8.91
CA PRO A 826 -25.58 -13.04 7.65
C PRO A 826 -26.20 -12.15 6.58
N SER A 827 -26.02 -12.48 5.30
CA SER A 827 -26.90 -11.97 4.23
C SER A 827 -27.98 -12.98 3.87
N ALA A 828 -29.14 -12.51 3.40
CA ALA A 828 -30.23 -13.34 2.90
C ALA A 828 -30.76 -12.86 1.53
N MET A 829 -31.25 -13.79 0.71
CA MET A 829 -31.74 -13.51 -0.64
C MET A 829 -32.84 -14.50 -1.07
N ILE A 830 -33.84 -14.03 -1.81
CA ILE A 830 -34.73 -14.92 -2.58
C ILE A 830 -34.02 -15.36 -3.86
N MET A 831 -33.82 -16.66 -3.99
CA MET A 831 -33.22 -17.34 -5.13
C MET A 831 -34.14 -17.33 -6.37
N ALA A 832 -33.61 -17.64 -7.55
CA ALA A 832 -34.38 -17.68 -8.81
C ALA A 832 -35.47 -18.77 -8.80
N ASN A 833 -35.28 -19.84 -8.02
CA ASN A 833 -36.28 -20.88 -7.75
C ASN A 833 -37.30 -20.51 -6.64
N GLY A 834 -37.14 -19.34 -6.00
CA GLY A 834 -37.94 -18.85 -4.88
C GLY A 834 -37.55 -19.33 -3.49
N SER A 835 -36.55 -20.20 -3.30
CA SER A 835 -36.07 -20.55 -1.96
C SER A 835 -35.24 -19.41 -1.35
N ILE A 836 -35.03 -19.44 -0.04
CA ILE A 836 -34.27 -18.41 0.69
C ILE A 836 -32.84 -18.91 0.86
N MET A 837 -31.87 -18.23 0.25
CA MET A 837 -30.45 -18.43 0.57
C MET A 837 -30.08 -17.59 1.80
N VAL A 838 -29.32 -18.18 2.72
CA VAL A 838 -28.69 -17.51 3.87
C VAL A 838 -27.18 -17.80 3.81
N ILE A 839 -26.34 -16.77 3.93
CA ILE A 839 -24.89 -16.88 3.68
C ILE A 839 -24.06 -16.08 4.69
N GLY A 840 -22.93 -16.67 5.10
CA GLY A 840 -21.93 -16.01 5.96
C GLY A 840 -22.41 -15.76 7.40
N GLY A 841 -21.77 -14.77 8.02
CA GLY A 841 -21.94 -14.39 9.43
C GLY A 841 -20.94 -15.07 10.39
N GLU A 842 -21.02 -14.72 11.67
CA GLU A 842 -20.27 -15.32 12.79
C GLU A 842 -21.21 -16.07 13.76
N GLN A 843 -20.65 -16.89 14.66
CA GLN A 843 -21.40 -17.57 15.73
C GLN A 843 -21.67 -16.64 16.93
N GLY A 844 -22.43 -15.57 16.70
CA GLY A 844 -22.63 -14.48 17.66
C GLY A 844 -21.47 -13.49 17.64
N SER A 845 -21.52 -12.49 18.53
CA SER A 845 -20.63 -11.33 18.50
C SER A 845 -19.15 -11.63 18.69
N ASN A 846 -18.33 -11.27 17.70
CA ASN A 846 -16.89 -11.56 17.64
C ASN A 846 -16.63 -13.08 17.78
N GLY A 847 -17.50 -13.86 17.13
CA GLY A 847 -17.53 -15.31 17.20
C GLY A 847 -16.52 -15.96 16.25
N ALA A 848 -16.59 -17.28 16.13
CA ALA A 848 -15.96 -17.96 15.00
C ALA A 848 -16.80 -17.70 13.73
N PRO A 849 -16.19 -17.50 12.56
CA PRO A 849 -16.93 -17.36 11.31
C PRO A 849 -17.81 -18.57 11.00
N VAL A 850 -18.86 -18.32 10.23
CA VAL A 850 -19.80 -19.30 9.69
C VAL A 850 -19.65 -19.28 8.16
N PRO A 851 -18.57 -19.88 7.62
CA PRO A 851 -18.27 -19.86 6.20
C PRO A 851 -19.13 -20.88 5.44
N THR A 852 -20.45 -20.78 5.57
CA THR A 852 -21.42 -21.70 4.95
C THR A 852 -22.58 -20.96 4.29
N ILE A 853 -23.12 -21.58 3.26
CA ILE A 853 -24.44 -21.28 2.69
C ILE A 853 -25.46 -22.28 3.26
N GLU A 854 -26.65 -21.80 3.58
CA GLU A 854 -27.80 -22.61 3.98
C GLU A 854 -29.03 -22.16 3.19
N VAL A 855 -29.93 -23.08 2.83
CA VAL A 855 -31.12 -22.78 2.02
C VAL A 855 -32.39 -23.24 2.73
N LEU A 856 -33.33 -22.32 2.92
CA LEU A 856 -34.65 -22.59 3.51
C LEU A 856 -35.72 -22.65 2.40
N PRO A 857 -36.69 -23.58 2.47
CA PRO A 857 -36.96 -24.49 3.58
C PRO A 857 -36.24 -25.85 3.48
N ASN A 858 -35.79 -26.25 2.28
CA ASN A 858 -35.43 -27.64 1.94
C ASN A 858 -34.00 -27.77 1.36
N GLY A 859 -33.03 -27.03 1.89
CA GLY A 859 -31.66 -26.94 1.32
C GLY A 859 -30.74 -28.14 1.53
N GLY A 860 -31.05 -29.05 2.46
CA GLY A 860 -30.09 -30.04 2.95
C GLY A 860 -29.06 -29.44 3.92
N PRO A 861 -27.90 -30.08 4.13
CA PRO A 861 -26.89 -29.61 5.08
C PRO A 861 -26.17 -28.34 4.57
N PRO A 862 -25.68 -27.45 5.46
CA PRO A 862 -24.98 -26.23 5.06
C PRO A 862 -23.69 -26.51 4.26
N LEU A 863 -23.48 -25.75 3.19
CA LEU A 863 -22.40 -25.93 2.22
C LEU A 863 -21.24 -25.00 2.53
N ARG A 864 -20.04 -25.54 2.79
CA ARG A 864 -18.86 -24.79 3.22
C ARG A 864 -18.17 -24.04 2.08
N MET A 865 -17.78 -22.79 2.35
CA MET A 865 -17.21 -21.81 1.42
C MET A 865 -15.85 -21.33 1.92
N GLU A 866 -14.75 -21.96 1.48
CA GLU A 866 -13.39 -21.63 1.97
C GLU A 866 -12.99 -20.15 1.78
N TRP A 867 -13.58 -19.48 0.80
CA TRP A 867 -13.35 -18.05 0.55
C TRP A 867 -13.97 -17.15 1.62
N LEU A 868 -15.08 -17.56 2.27
CA LEU A 868 -15.60 -16.91 3.48
C LEU A 868 -14.73 -17.21 4.72
N GLN A 869 -14.09 -18.38 4.77
CA GLN A 869 -13.17 -18.69 5.87
C GLN A 869 -11.85 -17.89 5.79
N ARG A 870 -11.43 -17.51 4.58
CA ARG A 870 -10.15 -16.80 4.35
C ARG A 870 -10.22 -15.28 4.50
N THR A 871 -11.36 -14.66 4.20
CA THR A 871 -11.52 -13.19 4.20
C THR A 871 -12.27 -12.65 5.42
N ASP A 872 -12.45 -13.52 6.42
CA ASP A 872 -12.91 -13.20 7.77
C ASP A 872 -11.92 -12.24 8.48
N PRO A 873 -12.37 -11.20 9.21
CA PRO A 873 -13.76 -10.80 9.48
C PRO A 873 -14.33 -9.82 8.43
N ASN A 874 -13.61 -9.51 7.36
CA ASN A 874 -13.93 -8.42 6.42
C ASN A 874 -15.03 -8.75 5.38
N ASN A 875 -15.83 -9.80 5.61
CA ASN A 875 -16.71 -10.41 4.62
C ASN A 875 -18.15 -10.67 5.11
N LEU A 876 -18.52 -10.15 6.28
CA LEU A 876 -19.87 -10.28 6.83
C LEU A 876 -20.82 -9.31 6.11
N TYR A 877 -22.12 -9.59 6.13
CA TYR A 877 -23.08 -9.05 5.15
C TYR A 877 -22.56 -9.08 3.69
N PRO A 878 -22.19 -10.26 3.14
CA PRO A 878 -21.74 -10.35 1.75
C PRO A 878 -22.87 -9.94 0.79
N PHE A 879 -22.58 -9.06 -0.16
CA PHE A 879 -23.55 -8.56 -1.13
C PHE A 879 -23.93 -9.65 -2.12
N VAL A 880 -25.22 -9.99 -2.23
CA VAL A 880 -25.72 -11.11 -3.04
C VAL A 880 -26.84 -10.72 -4.00
N ALA A 881 -26.80 -11.24 -5.22
CA ALA A 881 -27.83 -11.00 -6.23
C ALA A 881 -27.98 -12.14 -7.25
N VAL A 882 -29.22 -12.48 -7.61
CA VAL A 882 -29.51 -13.32 -8.79
C VAL A 882 -29.13 -12.56 -10.07
N LEU A 883 -28.43 -13.22 -10.99
CA LEU A 883 -28.02 -12.68 -12.28
C LEU A 883 -29.02 -13.05 -13.41
N PRO A 884 -28.99 -12.37 -14.58
CA PRO A 884 -29.88 -12.68 -15.70
C PRO A 884 -29.84 -14.14 -16.17
N SER A 885 -28.69 -14.81 -16.07
CA SER A 885 -28.55 -16.24 -16.35
C SER A 885 -29.04 -17.19 -15.23
N GLN A 886 -29.65 -16.65 -14.17
CA GLN A 886 -30.05 -17.34 -12.94
C GLN A 886 -28.89 -17.89 -12.10
N LYS A 887 -27.66 -17.38 -12.26
CA LYS A 887 -26.54 -17.61 -11.33
C LYS A 887 -26.55 -16.61 -10.17
N ILE A 888 -25.72 -16.81 -9.14
CA ILE A 888 -25.59 -15.88 -7.99
C ILE A 888 -24.31 -15.05 -8.12
N PHE A 889 -24.42 -13.72 -8.14
CA PHE A 889 -23.30 -12.82 -7.85
C PHE A 889 -23.09 -12.72 -6.34
N VAL A 890 -21.83 -12.78 -5.90
CA VAL A 890 -21.44 -12.50 -4.51
C VAL A 890 -20.23 -11.57 -4.49
N ALA A 891 -20.29 -10.49 -3.71
CA ALA A 891 -19.16 -9.62 -3.39
C ALA A 891 -18.96 -9.51 -1.87
N TYR A 892 -17.70 -9.48 -1.44
CA TYR A 892 -17.29 -9.54 -0.03
C TYR A 892 -15.85 -9.04 0.11
N TRP A 893 -15.52 -8.33 1.19
CA TRP A 893 -14.24 -7.65 1.36
C TRP A 893 -13.88 -6.78 0.14
N ASN A 894 -12.84 -7.12 -0.61
CA ASN A 894 -12.45 -6.54 -1.90
C ASN A 894 -12.49 -7.57 -3.05
N GLU A 895 -13.23 -8.67 -2.89
CA GLU A 895 -13.36 -9.76 -3.86
C GLU A 895 -14.81 -9.89 -4.36
N ALA A 896 -14.97 -10.44 -5.56
CA ALA A 896 -16.29 -10.84 -6.08
C ALA A 896 -16.20 -12.12 -6.92
N ARG A 897 -17.30 -12.86 -6.99
CA ARG A 897 -17.41 -14.13 -7.73
C ARG A 897 -18.84 -14.39 -8.20
N ILE A 898 -18.99 -15.35 -9.10
CA ILE A 898 -20.27 -15.89 -9.54
C ILE A 898 -20.35 -17.37 -9.15
N LEU A 899 -21.46 -17.77 -8.53
CA LEU A 899 -21.75 -19.14 -8.11
C LEU A 899 -22.85 -19.77 -8.99
N ASP A 900 -22.82 -21.10 -9.12
CA ASP A 900 -23.97 -21.86 -9.64
C ASP A 900 -25.12 -21.91 -8.60
N GLU A 901 -26.34 -21.69 -9.06
CA GLU A 901 -27.57 -21.64 -8.24
C GLU A 901 -27.93 -22.96 -7.55
N ARG A 902 -27.40 -24.09 -8.04
CA ARG A 902 -27.78 -25.44 -7.60
C ARG A 902 -26.69 -26.12 -6.79
N THR A 903 -25.42 -25.91 -7.14
CA THR A 903 -24.29 -26.51 -6.41
C THR A 903 -23.53 -25.52 -5.53
N PHE A 904 -23.72 -24.22 -5.74
CA PHE A 904 -22.93 -23.13 -5.13
C PHE A 904 -21.42 -23.19 -5.44
N ASP A 905 -21.01 -23.99 -6.44
CA ASP A 905 -19.64 -23.97 -6.97
C ASP A 905 -19.34 -22.59 -7.57
N THR A 906 -18.10 -22.13 -7.40
CA THR A 906 -17.64 -20.91 -8.07
C THR A 906 -17.46 -21.15 -9.57
N VAL A 907 -18.33 -20.53 -10.37
CA VAL A 907 -18.32 -20.55 -11.84
C VAL A 907 -17.25 -19.59 -12.38
N SER A 908 -17.10 -18.41 -11.77
CA SER A 908 -16.01 -17.48 -12.06
C SER A 908 -15.62 -16.67 -10.83
N VAL A 909 -14.34 -16.31 -10.73
CA VAL A 909 -13.85 -15.25 -9.84
C VAL A 909 -13.72 -13.99 -10.70
N LEU A 910 -14.19 -12.85 -10.18
CA LEU A 910 -14.10 -11.55 -10.85
C LEU A 910 -12.82 -10.82 -10.39
N PRO A 911 -12.37 -9.77 -11.12
CA PRO A 911 -11.24 -8.97 -10.67
C PRO A 911 -11.46 -8.38 -9.27
N PRO A 912 -10.41 -8.15 -8.46
CA PRO A 912 -10.53 -7.47 -7.17
C PRO A 912 -11.19 -6.10 -7.31
N ILE A 913 -12.06 -5.78 -6.35
CA ILE A 913 -12.75 -4.51 -6.24
C ILE A 913 -11.73 -3.46 -5.80
N PRO A 914 -11.48 -2.39 -6.58
CA PRO A 914 -10.45 -1.41 -6.24
C PRO A 914 -10.90 -0.57 -5.03
N GLY A 915 -9.99 -0.33 -4.07
CA GLY A 915 -10.20 0.54 -2.91
C GLY A 915 -9.96 2.03 -3.21
N SER A 916 -8.85 2.57 -2.70
CA SER A 916 -8.32 3.92 -2.95
C SER A 916 -6.93 3.89 -3.59
N ALA A 917 -6.40 5.03 -4.03
CA ALA A 917 -5.06 5.09 -4.63
C ALA A 917 -3.94 4.68 -3.65
N ASN A 918 -4.05 5.08 -2.38
CA ASN A 918 -3.11 4.75 -1.32
C ASN A 918 -3.39 3.40 -0.61
N ASN A 919 -4.62 2.87 -0.71
CA ASN A 919 -4.97 1.54 -0.25
C ASN A 919 -5.86 0.83 -1.30
N PRO A 920 -5.25 0.22 -2.33
CA PRO A 920 -6.00 -0.43 -3.41
C PRO A 920 -6.80 -1.65 -2.96
N MET A 921 -6.57 -2.15 -1.74
CA MET A 921 -7.25 -3.29 -1.12
C MET A 921 -8.39 -2.88 -0.17
N GLY A 922 -8.72 -1.59 -0.06
CA GLY A 922 -9.84 -1.11 0.76
C GLY A 922 -11.16 -1.82 0.44
N GLY A 923 -11.83 -2.32 1.49
CA GLY A 923 -12.96 -3.24 1.39
C GLY A 923 -14.33 -2.56 1.38
N ARG A 924 -15.36 -3.36 1.08
CA ARG A 924 -16.71 -2.90 0.75
C ARG A 924 -17.84 -3.50 1.57
N THR A 925 -17.63 -4.58 2.33
CA THR A 925 -18.62 -5.19 3.23
C THR A 925 -18.17 -5.07 4.68
N TYR A 926 -19.01 -5.45 5.65
CA TYR A 926 -18.71 -5.35 7.08
C TYR A 926 -17.32 -5.92 7.45
N PRO A 927 -16.54 -5.26 8.33
CA PRO A 927 -16.83 -3.98 8.99
C PRO A 927 -16.46 -2.76 8.10
N LEU A 928 -15.84 -2.97 6.94
CA LEU A 928 -15.37 -1.86 6.09
C LEU A 928 -16.53 -1.15 5.36
N GLU A 929 -17.68 -1.81 5.23
CA GLU A 929 -19.05 -1.33 4.93
C GLU A 929 -19.20 -0.14 3.96
N GLY A 930 -19.36 -0.47 2.68
CA GLY A 930 -20.09 0.35 1.71
C GLY A 930 -21.53 -0.16 1.55
N THR A 931 -22.16 0.13 0.41
CA THR A 931 -23.47 -0.43 0.05
C THR A 931 -23.47 -0.88 -1.40
N SER A 932 -24.07 -2.04 -1.68
CA SER A 932 -24.31 -2.56 -3.03
C SER A 932 -25.77 -2.44 -3.44
N VAL A 933 -26.02 -2.01 -4.68
CA VAL A 933 -27.32 -2.07 -5.35
C VAL A 933 -27.17 -2.52 -6.81
N LEU A 934 -28.24 -3.03 -7.39
CA LEU A 934 -28.31 -3.39 -8.80
C LEU A 934 -28.70 -2.18 -9.66
N LEU A 935 -27.97 -1.94 -10.76
CA LEU A 935 -28.28 -0.89 -11.73
C LEU A 935 -29.55 -1.22 -12.54
N PRO A 936 -30.26 -0.22 -13.12
CA PRO A 936 -31.58 -0.43 -13.70
C PRO A 936 -31.57 -1.32 -14.94
N GLN A 937 -32.30 -2.43 -14.92
CA GLN A 937 -32.59 -3.21 -16.12
C GLN A 937 -33.84 -2.69 -16.83
N LYS A 938 -33.82 -2.62 -18.16
CA LYS A 938 -34.90 -2.05 -18.98
C LYS A 938 -35.30 -3.03 -20.07
N ALA A 939 -36.59 -3.15 -20.38
CA ALA A 939 -37.06 -3.97 -21.48
C ALA A 939 -36.40 -3.50 -22.81
N PRO A 940 -35.92 -4.40 -23.69
CA PRO A 940 -36.16 -5.85 -23.74
C PRO A 940 -35.22 -6.73 -22.90
N TYR A 941 -34.43 -6.16 -21.98
CA TYR A 941 -33.53 -6.87 -21.06
C TYR A 941 -32.34 -7.57 -21.73
N THR A 942 -31.86 -7.02 -22.84
CA THR A 942 -30.66 -7.47 -23.56
C THR A 942 -29.35 -7.09 -22.88
N ASP A 943 -29.37 -6.04 -22.06
CA ASP A 943 -28.15 -5.41 -21.54
C ASP A 943 -27.65 -6.15 -20.29
N PRO A 944 -26.33 -6.40 -20.15
CA PRO A 944 -25.80 -7.07 -18.97
C PRO A 944 -26.15 -6.32 -17.68
N LEU A 945 -26.65 -7.05 -16.67
CA LEU A 945 -26.96 -6.50 -15.35
C LEU A 945 -25.71 -5.87 -14.74
N GLY A 946 -25.81 -4.59 -14.38
CA GLY A 946 -24.78 -3.88 -13.66
C GLY A 946 -24.96 -3.97 -12.15
N VAL A 947 -23.86 -4.05 -11.41
CA VAL A 947 -23.79 -3.88 -9.96
C VAL A 947 -23.11 -2.53 -9.69
N LEU A 948 -23.62 -1.78 -8.71
CA LEU A 948 -23.04 -0.54 -8.18
C LEU A 948 -22.71 -0.77 -6.71
N ILE A 949 -21.46 -0.51 -6.31
CA ILE A 949 -21.03 -0.52 -4.91
C ILE A 949 -20.45 0.85 -4.59
N CYS A 950 -20.95 1.52 -3.56
CA CYS A 950 -20.47 2.85 -3.13
C CYS A 950 -19.93 2.82 -1.71
N GLY A 951 -18.90 3.63 -1.44
CA GLY A 951 -18.31 3.71 -0.11
C GLY A 951 -17.57 2.45 0.30
N GLY A 952 -17.21 2.38 1.58
CA GLY A 952 -16.32 1.37 2.14
C GLY A 952 -15.20 2.02 2.94
N SER A 953 -14.18 1.26 3.35
CA SER A 953 -13.05 1.79 4.13
C SER A 953 -11.75 1.02 3.89
N GLY A 954 -10.62 1.71 4.07
CA GLY A 954 -9.30 1.10 4.09
C GLY A 954 -8.97 0.46 5.43
N GLU A 955 -8.33 -0.70 5.42
CA GLU A 955 -7.84 -1.35 6.65
C GLU A 955 -6.80 -0.50 7.41
N GLY A 956 -6.65 -0.76 8.71
CA GLY A 956 -5.70 -0.09 9.58
C GLY A 956 -6.12 1.34 9.92
N ALA A 957 -5.80 2.31 9.05
CA ALA A 957 -6.07 3.73 9.26
C ALA A 957 -7.55 4.12 9.07
N ALA A 958 -8.42 3.19 8.66
CA ALA A 958 -9.87 3.35 8.60
C ALA A 958 -10.33 4.57 7.78
N ILE A 959 -9.60 4.94 6.73
CA ILE A 959 -9.98 6.07 5.87
C ILE A 959 -11.10 5.59 4.94
N ALA A 960 -12.28 6.22 5.05
CA ALA A 960 -13.44 5.88 4.24
C ALA A 960 -13.18 6.16 2.74
N LEU A 961 -13.75 5.32 1.88
CA LEU A 961 -13.57 5.43 0.43
C LEU A 961 -14.39 6.59 -0.15
N ASP A 962 -13.79 7.31 -1.11
CA ASP A 962 -14.34 8.50 -1.77
C ASP A 962 -14.88 8.19 -3.17
N ASN A 963 -15.29 6.94 -3.41
CA ASN A 963 -15.67 6.46 -4.74
C ASN A 963 -16.74 5.36 -4.72
N CYS A 964 -17.46 5.28 -5.83
CA CYS A 964 -18.26 4.13 -6.22
C CYS A 964 -17.54 3.33 -7.30
N VAL A 965 -17.88 2.05 -7.40
CA VAL A 965 -17.40 1.14 -8.42
C VAL A 965 -18.56 0.40 -9.06
N THR A 966 -18.47 0.16 -10.36
CA THR A 966 -19.48 -0.57 -11.14
C THR A 966 -18.85 -1.70 -11.93
N ILE A 967 -19.59 -2.80 -12.09
CA ILE A 967 -19.21 -3.95 -12.94
C ILE A 967 -20.47 -4.52 -13.60
N GLN A 968 -20.31 -5.15 -14.75
CA GLN A 968 -21.31 -6.04 -15.34
C GLN A 968 -20.81 -7.49 -15.21
N PRO A 969 -21.21 -8.27 -14.18
CA PRO A 969 -20.57 -9.54 -13.85
C PRO A 969 -20.58 -10.58 -14.98
N GLU A 970 -21.63 -10.58 -15.82
CA GLU A 970 -21.77 -11.53 -16.94
C GLU A 970 -21.29 -10.98 -18.29
N ALA A 971 -20.68 -9.79 -18.31
CA ALA A 971 -20.10 -9.24 -19.54
C ALA A 971 -18.78 -9.97 -19.91
N PRO A 972 -18.47 -10.15 -21.21
CA PRO A 972 -17.16 -10.60 -21.64
C PRO A 972 -16.06 -9.67 -21.12
N ASN A 973 -15.05 -10.22 -20.45
CA ASN A 973 -13.97 -9.47 -19.78
C ASN A 973 -14.49 -8.47 -18.71
N ALA A 974 -15.49 -8.86 -17.92
CA ALA A 974 -16.04 -8.09 -16.80
C ALA A 974 -14.94 -7.49 -15.91
N ASN A 975 -14.94 -6.17 -15.76
CA ASN A 975 -13.95 -5.40 -15.01
C ASN A 975 -14.62 -4.22 -14.27
N TRP A 976 -13.99 -3.74 -13.20
CA TRP A 976 -14.49 -2.62 -12.41
C TRP A 976 -14.21 -1.28 -13.07
N THR A 977 -15.24 -0.43 -13.14
CA THR A 977 -15.14 0.99 -13.49
C THR A 977 -15.37 1.83 -12.23
N ILE A 978 -14.49 2.79 -11.94
CA ILE A 978 -14.51 3.61 -10.72
C ILE A 978 -15.00 5.04 -11.02
N GLU A 979 -15.81 5.60 -10.11
CA GLU A 979 -16.33 6.98 -10.19
C GLU A 979 -16.16 7.67 -8.82
N ARG A 980 -15.56 8.87 -8.77
CA ARG A 980 -15.36 9.63 -7.53
C ARG A 980 -16.67 10.21 -6.99
N MET A 981 -16.91 10.05 -5.69
CA MET A 981 -17.95 10.75 -4.93
C MET A 981 -17.45 12.14 -4.49
N PRO A 982 -18.33 13.14 -4.32
CA PRO A 982 -17.99 14.44 -3.73
C PRO A 982 -17.53 14.41 -2.26
N THR A 983 -17.61 13.26 -1.61
CA THR A 983 -17.38 13.07 -0.16
C THR A 983 -17.06 11.60 0.14
N ARG A 984 -16.29 11.32 1.20
CA ARG A 984 -15.91 9.97 1.64
C ARG A 984 -17.05 9.30 2.41
N ARG A 985 -17.31 8.00 2.24
CA ARG A 985 -18.43 7.35 2.95
C ARG A 985 -18.15 5.91 3.35
N VAL A 986 -18.29 5.63 4.65
CA VAL A 986 -18.40 4.28 5.25
C VAL A 986 -19.74 4.19 5.99
N MET A 987 -20.38 3.01 6.01
CA MET A 987 -21.78 2.80 6.42
C MET A 987 -22.76 3.67 5.62
N SER A 988 -22.62 3.65 4.29
CA SER A 988 -23.61 4.29 3.41
C SER A 988 -24.99 3.63 3.52
N CYS A 989 -26.01 4.31 3.03
CA CYS A 989 -27.26 3.68 2.59
C CYS A 989 -27.55 4.09 1.14
N ILE A 990 -28.20 3.22 0.35
CA ILE A 990 -28.59 3.53 -1.03
C ILE A 990 -30.05 3.12 -1.28
N ALA A 991 -30.93 4.11 -1.39
CA ALA A 991 -32.34 3.89 -1.73
C ALA A 991 -32.55 4.04 -3.26
N PRO A 992 -33.00 2.99 -3.99
CA PRO A 992 -33.42 3.11 -5.39
C PRO A 992 -34.69 3.97 -5.49
N LEU A 993 -34.78 4.84 -6.50
CA LEU A 993 -35.93 5.74 -6.72
C LEU A 993 -36.77 5.32 -7.95
N PRO A 994 -38.06 5.72 -8.03
CA PRO A 994 -38.97 5.30 -9.12
C PRO A 994 -38.52 5.71 -10.53
N ASP A 995 -37.73 6.77 -10.64
CA ASP A 995 -37.22 7.30 -11.91
C ASP A 995 -35.93 6.58 -12.40
N GLY A 996 -35.36 5.69 -11.58
CA GLY A 996 -34.16 4.91 -11.90
C GLY A 996 -32.86 5.54 -11.41
N THR A 997 -32.94 6.67 -10.71
CA THR A 997 -31.83 7.22 -9.92
C THR A 997 -31.76 6.57 -8.54
N TYR A 998 -30.69 6.83 -7.79
CA TYR A 998 -30.44 6.27 -6.47
C TYR A 998 -30.04 7.39 -5.49
N LEU A 999 -30.65 7.42 -4.31
CA LEU A 999 -30.26 8.33 -3.23
C LEU A 999 -29.20 7.66 -2.36
N ILE A 1000 -28.02 8.27 -2.24
CA ILE A 1000 -26.93 7.82 -1.37
C ILE A 1000 -26.83 8.78 -0.19
N ASN A 1001 -27.10 8.29 1.02
CA ASN A 1001 -27.09 9.06 2.27
C ASN A 1001 -26.36 8.29 3.38
N ASN A 1002 -26.44 8.80 4.61
CA ASN A 1002 -25.94 8.19 5.85
C ASN A 1002 -24.42 7.93 5.90
N GLY A 1003 -23.94 7.46 7.04
CA GLY A 1003 -22.55 7.06 7.26
C GLY A 1003 -21.60 8.18 7.69
N ALA A 1004 -20.32 7.83 7.71
CA ALA A 1004 -19.21 8.64 8.22
C ALA A 1004 -18.14 8.89 7.15
N LYS A 1005 -17.27 9.90 7.34
CA LYS A 1005 -16.13 10.19 6.45
C LYS A 1005 -14.83 9.51 6.89
N GLN A 1006 -14.81 8.93 8.08
CA GLN A 1006 -13.67 8.26 8.71
C GLN A 1006 -14.17 7.13 9.63
N GLY A 1007 -13.50 5.98 9.63
CA GLY A 1007 -13.80 4.83 10.48
C GLY A 1007 -14.20 3.55 9.74
N VAL A 1008 -14.78 2.63 10.51
CA VAL A 1008 -15.40 1.38 10.07
C VAL A 1008 -16.75 1.19 10.76
N ALA A 1009 -17.57 0.27 10.29
CA ALA A 1009 -18.83 -0.12 10.94
C ALA A 1009 -18.59 -0.79 12.28
N GLY A 1010 -19.40 -0.45 13.29
CA GLY A 1010 -19.28 -0.90 14.67
C GLY A 1010 -19.43 0.26 15.69
N PHE A 1011 -19.73 -0.09 16.93
CA PHE A 1011 -19.89 0.89 18.03
C PHE A 1011 -18.60 1.66 18.30
N GLY A 1012 -18.66 3.00 18.26
CA GLY A 1012 -17.51 3.88 18.44
C GLY A 1012 -16.39 3.78 17.41
N LEU A 1013 -16.59 3.04 16.30
CA LEU A 1013 -15.53 2.80 15.30
C LEU A 1013 -15.48 3.81 14.16
N ALA A 1014 -16.33 4.84 14.18
CA ALA A 1014 -16.41 5.87 13.15
C ALA A 1014 -16.70 7.28 13.68
N ASN A 1015 -16.26 8.30 12.93
CA ASN A 1015 -16.44 9.71 13.26
C ASN A 1015 -16.48 10.60 12.00
N ASP A 1016 -16.71 11.90 12.20
CA ASP A 1016 -17.02 12.89 11.16
C ASP A 1016 -18.26 12.50 10.29
N PRO A 1017 -19.47 12.56 10.86
CA PRO A 1017 -20.74 12.20 10.19
C PRO A 1017 -20.92 12.84 8.81
N ASN A 1018 -21.49 12.10 7.85
CA ASN A 1018 -21.62 12.55 6.47
C ASN A 1018 -23.05 13.01 6.13
N HIS A 1019 -23.41 14.21 6.62
CA HIS A 1019 -24.69 14.88 6.37
C HIS A 1019 -25.03 15.12 4.89
N MET A 1020 -24.04 15.10 4.01
CA MET A 1020 -24.24 15.33 2.57
C MET A 1020 -25.00 14.15 1.96
N THR A 1021 -26.03 14.44 1.19
CA THR A 1021 -26.76 13.43 0.39
C THR A 1021 -26.42 13.58 -1.07
N LEU A 1022 -26.30 12.44 -1.78
CA LEU A 1022 -26.00 12.39 -3.20
C LEU A 1022 -27.17 11.74 -3.95
N LEU A 1023 -27.46 12.22 -5.15
CA LEU A 1023 -28.28 11.54 -6.14
C LEU A 1023 -27.36 10.99 -7.24
N TYR A 1024 -27.35 9.68 -7.40
CA TYR A 1024 -26.64 8.99 -8.48
C TYR A 1024 -27.60 8.70 -9.64
N ASP A 1025 -27.24 9.19 -10.81
CA ASP A 1025 -28.01 9.05 -12.04
C ASP A 1025 -27.25 8.18 -13.05
N PRO A 1026 -27.64 6.91 -13.25
CA PRO A 1026 -26.93 5.99 -14.14
C PRO A 1026 -27.14 6.29 -15.64
N GLU A 1027 -28.14 7.11 -16.01
CA GLU A 1027 -28.36 7.52 -17.42
C GLU A 1027 -27.36 8.59 -17.86
N LYS A 1028 -26.73 9.32 -16.92
CA LYS A 1028 -25.67 10.29 -17.22
C LYS A 1028 -24.34 9.62 -17.63
N PRO A 1029 -23.48 10.35 -18.39
CA PRO A 1029 -22.11 9.92 -18.68
C PRO A 1029 -21.30 9.62 -17.42
N LEU A 1030 -20.34 8.70 -17.54
CA LEU A 1030 -19.39 8.35 -16.49
C LEU A 1030 -18.71 9.60 -15.91
N GLY A 1031 -18.56 9.65 -14.58
CA GLY A 1031 -17.97 10.78 -13.85
C GLY A 1031 -18.93 11.96 -13.65
N ALA A 1032 -19.99 12.10 -14.45
CA ALA A 1032 -21.00 13.16 -14.36
C ALA A 1032 -22.28 12.75 -13.60
N ARG A 1033 -22.30 11.54 -13.04
CA ARG A 1033 -23.50 10.89 -12.47
C ARG A 1033 -23.92 11.40 -11.10
N MET A 1034 -22.99 11.97 -10.33
CA MET A 1034 -23.22 12.44 -8.96
C MET A 1034 -23.77 13.87 -8.92
N THR A 1035 -24.87 14.04 -8.18
CA THR A 1035 -25.44 15.35 -7.84
C THR A 1035 -25.52 15.49 -6.32
N VAL A 1036 -24.97 16.56 -5.75
CA VAL A 1036 -25.10 16.91 -4.34
C VAL A 1036 -26.48 17.50 -4.09
N MET A 1037 -27.18 16.94 -3.11
CA MET A 1037 -28.57 17.24 -2.76
C MET A 1037 -28.65 18.03 -1.43
N ALA A 1038 -29.85 18.24 -0.90
CA ALA A 1038 -30.00 18.83 0.44
C ALA A 1038 -29.38 17.92 1.52
N ASN A 1039 -28.69 18.51 2.49
CA ASN A 1039 -28.09 17.80 3.62
C ASN A 1039 -29.16 17.47 4.69
N SER A 1040 -28.94 16.39 5.45
CA SER A 1040 -29.60 16.21 6.76
C SER A 1040 -28.94 17.11 7.81
N THR A 1041 -29.58 17.28 8.96
CA THR A 1041 -29.01 17.91 10.17
C THR A 1041 -28.84 16.90 11.32
N ILE A 1042 -28.94 15.60 11.01
CA ILE A 1042 -28.88 14.50 11.97
C ILE A 1042 -27.68 13.59 11.67
N ASP A 1043 -26.99 13.16 12.73
CA ASP A 1043 -25.86 12.25 12.64
C ASP A 1043 -26.35 10.82 12.42
N ARG A 1044 -26.47 10.42 11.14
CA ARG A 1044 -26.85 9.07 10.71
C ARG A 1044 -25.62 8.18 10.56
N LEU A 1045 -25.14 7.60 11.65
CA LEU A 1045 -23.94 6.74 11.74
C LEU A 1045 -24.30 5.24 11.68
N TYR A 1046 -23.65 4.40 12.50
CA TYR A 1046 -23.85 2.96 12.54
C TYR A 1046 -25.28 2.57 12.94
N HIS A 1047 -25.85 1.56 12.29
CA HIS A 1047 -27.30 1.24 12.36
C HIS A 1047 -28.24 2.36 11.87
N SER A 1048 -27.81 3.24 10.96
CA SER A 1048 -28.75 4.07 10.21
C SER A 1048 -29.16 3.40 8.91
N GLU A 1049 -30.42 3.57 8.54
CA GLU A 1049 -31.10 2.86 7.46
C GLU A 1049 -31.79 3.81 6.50
N SER A 1050 -32.00 3.38 5.25
CA SER A 1050 -32.80 4.15 4.29
C SER A 1050 -33.54 3.28 3.28
N ILE A 1051 -34.83 3.52 3.09
CA ILE A 1051 -35.71 2.80 2.14
C ILE A 1051 -36.65 3.75 1.40
N LEU A 1052 -37.11 3.37 0.21
CA LEU A 1052 -38.17 4.08 -0.51
C LEU A 1052 -39.56 3.63 0.00
N LEU A 1053 -40.48 4.58 0.16
CA LEU A 1053 -41.90 4.32 0.48
C LEU A 1053 -42.79 4.31 -0.77
N LEU A 1054 -43.99 3.72 -0.70
CA LEU A 1054 -45.00 3.80 -1.77
C LEU A 1054 -45.39 5.24 -2.16
N ASP A 1055 -45.26 6.20 -1.25
CA ASP A 1055 -45.47 7.62 -1.58
C ASP A 1055 -44.28 8.28 -2.32
N GLY A 1056 -43.20 7.55 -2.59
CA GLY A 1056 -42.04 8.03 -3.34
C GLY A 1056 -41.07 8.91 -2.55
N ARG A 1057 -41.31 9.15 -1.25
CA ARG A 1057 -40.29 9.69 -0.34
C ARG A 1057 -39.33 8.59 0.08
N VAL A 1058 -38.12 8.99 0.48
CA VAL A 1058 -37.13 8.09 1.07
C VAL A 1058 -37.14 8.26 2.59
N LEU A 1059 -37.45 7.19 3.31
CA LEU A 1059 -37.38 7.12 4.77
C LEU A 1059 -35.92 7.08 5.24
N VAL A 1060 -35.62 7.73 6.35
CA VAL A 1060 -34.30 7.69 7.01
C VAL A 1060 -34.48 7.50 8.52
N SER A 1061 -33.83 6.49 9.09
CA SER A 1061 -34.00 6.07 10.49
C SER A 1061 -32.71 5.50 11.09
N GLY A 1062 -32.63 5.34 12.42
CA GLY A 1062 -31.36 5.06 13.11
C GLY A 1062 -30.42 6.28 13.09
N SER A 1063 -29.27 6.36 13.73
CA SER A 1063 -28.32 5.35 14.17
C SER A 1063 -28.30 5.04 15.67
N ASP A 1064 -27.59 3.97 15.99
CA ASP A 1064 -27.10 3.64 17.33
C ASP A 1064 -25.57 3.47 17.30
N PRO A 1065 -24.78 4.54 17.54
CA PRO A 1065 -23.31 4.49 17.46
C PRO A 1065 -22.61 4.06 18.77
N GLU A 1066 -23.32 4.06 19.92
CA GLU A 1066 -22.82 3.77 21.28
C GLU A 1066 -21.45 4.38 21.68
N ASP A 1067 -21.10 5.56 21.16
CA ASP A 1067 -19.81 6.19 21.38
C ASP A 1067 -19.76 7.23 22.53
N GLY A 1068 -20.92 7.63 23.04
CA GLY A 1068 -21.05 8.66 24.07
C GLY A 1068 -20.80 10.10 23.58
N VAL A 1069 -20.71 10.30 22.27
CA VAL A 1069 -20.41 11.60 21.61
C VAL A 1069 -21.56 12.02 20.69
N HIS A 1070 -21.98 11.14 19.78
CA HIS A 1070 -23.09 11.37 18.87
C HIS A 1070 -24.41 10.86 19.48
N GLN A 1071 -25.55 11.40 19.02
CA GLN A 1071 -26.85 11.02 19.57
C GLN A 1071 -27.35 9.69 18.99
N GLN A 1072 -28.05 8.90 19.82
CA GLN A 1072 -28.87 7.77 19.37
C GLN A 1072 -30.17 8.30 18.75
N GLU A 1073 -30.45 7.94 17.50
CA GLU A 1073 -31.46 8.63 16.70
C GLU A 1073 -32.77 7.85 16.54
N TYR A 1074 -33.61 8.02 17.56
CA TYR A 1074 -35.03 7.69 17.54
C TYR A 1074 -35.83 8.54 16.51
N ARG A 1075 -35.28 9.64 15.98
CA ARG A 1075 -36.00 10.54 15.06
C ARG A 1075 -36.06 9.96 13.64
N VAL A 1076 -37.26 9.74 13.11
CA VAL A 1076 -37.45 9.28 11.72
C VAL A 1076 -37.62 10.50 10.82
N GLU A 1077 -36.73 10.65 9.84
CA GLU A 1077 -36.83 11.65 8.78
C GLU A 1077 -37.40 11.04 7.49
N VAL A 1078 -37.84 11.91 6.59
CA VAL A 1078 -37.95 11.61 5.16
C VAL A 1078 -37.12 12.60 4.36
N PHE A 1079 -36.44 12.10 3.34
CA PHE A 1079 -35.99 12.92 2.22
C PHE A 1079 -37.06 12.92 1.13
N ASN A 1080 -37.42 14.10 0.65
CA ASN A 1080 -38.38 14.33 -0.43
C ASN A 1080 -37.61 14.63 -1.73
N PRO A 1081 -37.54 13.69 -2.70
CA PRO A 1081 -36.77 13.90 -3.91
C PRO A 1081 -37.39 14.98 -4.83
N PRO A 1082 -36.60 15.57 -5.76
CA PRO A 1082 -37.06 16.69 -6.59
C PRO A 1082 -38.31 16.42 -7.43
N TYR A 1083 -38.59 15.15 -7.78
CA TYR A 1083 -39.81 14.80 -8.50
C TYR A 1083 -41.10 15.06 -7.68
N LEU A 1084 -41.03 15.07 -6.34
CA LEU A 1084 -42.19 15.36 -5.47
C LEU A 1084 -42.52 16.87 -5.39
N LYS A 1085 -41.65 17.75 -5.90
CA LYS A 1085 -41.92 19.20 -6.01
C LYS A 1085 -42.77 19.55 -7.23
N LYS A 1086 -43.28 18.55 -7.96
CA LYS A 1086 -44.14 18.69 -9.15
C LYS A 1086 -45.51 18.03 -8.92
N PRO A 1087 -46.58 18.47 -9.61
CA PRO A 1087 -47.88 17.80 -9.56
C PRO A 1087 -47.78 16.33 -9.97
N ARG A 1088 -48.31 15.43 -9.16
CA ARG A 1088 -48.20 13.98 -9.34
C ARG A 1088 -49.33 13.42 -10.21
N PRO A 1089 -49.05 12.44 -11.08
CA PRO A 1089 -50.12 11.65 -11.71
C PRO A 1089 -50.79 10.73 -10.69
N THR A 1090 -51.94 10.18 -11.06
CA THR A 1090 -52.62 9.09 -10.34
C THR A 1090 -52.89 7.95 -11.33
N PHE A 1091 -53.06 6.73 -10.83
CA PHE A 1091 -53.48 5.59 -11.64
C PHE A 1091 -54.35 4.62 -10.84
N THR A 1092 -54.99 3.68 -11.54
CA THR A 1092 -55.59 2.47 -10.96
C THR A 1092 -55.03 1.23 -11.66
N LEU A 1093 -54.80 0.17 -10.88
CA LEU A 1093 -54.34 -1.14 -11.34
C LEU A 1093 -55.27 -2.20 -10.73
N ALA A 1094 -55.88 -3.04 -11.56
CA ALA A 1094 -56.90 -4.00 -11.12
C ALA A 1094 -56.36 -5.38 -10.73
N VAL A 1095 -55.13 -5.70 -11.12
CA VAL A 1095 -54.48 -7.01 -10.88
C VAL A 1095 -53.08 -6.76 -10.36
N THR A 1096 -52.77 -7.30 -9.18
CA THR A 1096 -51.47 -7.15 -8.50
C THR A 1096 -50.71 -8.48 -8.33
N ASP A 1097 -51.27 -9.63 -8.71
CA ASP A 1097 -50.57 -10.92 -8.73
C ASP A 1097 -50.18 -11.27 -10.18
N TRP A 1098 -48.89 -11.18 -10.51
CA TRP A 1098 -48.37 -11.19 -11.89
C TRP A 1098 -47.52 -12.43 -12.19
N ALA A 1099 -47.76 -13.02 -13.37
CA ALA A 1099 -46.88 -14.01 -13.97
C ALA A 1099 -45.79 -13.32 -14.81
N TRP A 1100 -44.60 -13.93 -14.87
CA TRP A 1100 -43.53 -13.49 -15.76
C TRP A 1100 -44.00 -13.43 -17.22
N GLY A 1101 -43.64 -12.37 -17.93
CA GLY A 1101 -44.05 -12.13 -19.32
C GLY A 1101 -45.54 -11.81 -19.53
N GLY A 1102 -46.36 -11.76 -18.48
CA GLY A 1102 -47.78 -11.38 -18.58
C GLY A 1102 -47.96 -9.90 -18.94
N SER A 1103 -49.07 -9.56 -19.59
CA SER A 1103 -49.47 -8.17 -19.87
C SER A 1103 -50.62 -7.75 -18.96
N TYR A 1104 -50.48 -6.59 -18.32
CA TYR A 1104 -51.40 -6.08 -17.30
C TYR A 1104 -51.86 -4.66 -17.63
N ASP A 1105 -53.15 -4.40 -17.48
CA ASP A 1105 -53.75 -3.10 -17.76
C ASP A 1105 -53.81 -2.21 -16.53
N PHE A 1106 -53.39 -0.95 -16.69
CA PHE A 1106 -53.61 0.13 -15.74
C PHE A 1106 -54.28 1.34 -16.42
N GLN A 1107 -54.94 2.19 -15.66
CA GLN A 1107 -55.56 3.42 -16.15
C GLN A 1107 -54.98 4.62 -15.42
N ILE A 1108 -54.51 5.62 -16.15
CA ILE A 1108 -54.07 6.91 -15.56
C ILE A 1108 -55.33 7.70 -15.16
N GLY A 1109 -55.27 8.52 -14.10
CA GLY A 1109 -56.39 9.36 -13.66
C GLY A 1109 -56.72 10.54 -14.59
N GLY A 1110 -56.07 10.62 -15.75
CA GLY A 1110 -56.21 11.66 -16.76
C GLY A 1110 -55.62 11.21 -18.10
N GLN A 1111 -55.48 12.12 -19.06
CA GLN A 1111 -54.83 11.81 -20.34
C GLN A 1111 -53.32 11.59 -20.15
N ALA A 1112 -52.77 10.57 -20.80
CA ALA A 1112 -51.34 10.40 -20.95
C ALA A 1112 -50.77 11.59 -21.74
N THR A 1113 -49.88 12.35 -21.11
CA THR A 1113 -49.17 13.49 -21.73
C THR A 1113 -47.70 13.42 -21.39
N GLY A 1114 -46.84 13.60 -22.39
CA GLY A 1114 -45.40 13.34 -22.27
C GLY A 1114 -45.06 11.85 -22.24
N ASP A 1115 -43.87 11.54 -21.75
CA ASP A 1115 -43.37 10.17 -21.59
C ASP A 1115 -44.06 9.47 -20.40
N ILE A 1116 -44.54 8.24 -20.63
CA ILE A 1116 -45.15 7.38 -19.61
C ILE A 1116 -44.24 6.17 -19.40
N LYS A 1117 -43.59 6.13 -18.24
CA LYS A 1117 -42.81 4.96 -17.79
C LYS A 1117 -43.57 4.22 -16.69
N ALA A 1118 -43.25 2.94 -16.51
CA ALA A 1118 -43.49 2.25 -15.26
C ALA A 1118 -42.17 1.71 -14.71
N SER A 1119 -42.06 1.60 -13.40
CA SER A 1119 -40.94 0.94 -12.73
C SER A 1119 -41.43 -0.06 -11.69
N LEU A 1120 -40.61 -1.10 -11.51
CA LEU A 1120 -40.76 -2.15 -10.50
C LEU A 1120 -39.51 -2.11 -9.64
N LEU A 1121 -39.68 -1.77 -8.36
CA LEU A 1121 -38.60 -1.73 -7.37
C LEU A 1121 -38.80 -2.87 -6.37
N GLY A 1122 -37.82 -3.77 -6.23
CA GLY A 1122 -37.91 -4.91 -5.29
C GLY A 1122 -38.14 -4.44 -3.84
N SER A 1123 -38.98 -5.15 -3.08
CA SER A 1123 -39.21 -4.86 -1.66
C SER A 1123 -37.89 -4.94 -0.89
N VAL A 1124 -37.52 -3.84 -0.22
CA VAL A 1124 -36.27 -3.72 0.54
C VAL A 1124 -36.49 -3.94 2.03
N SER A 1125 -35.62 -4.72 2.65
CA SER A 1125 -35.29 -4.60 4.07
C SER A 1125 -33.88 -4.03 4.18
N SER A 1126 -33.74 -2.86 4.81
CA SER A 1126 -32.44 -2.22 5.08
C SER A 1126 -31.96 -2.63 6.46
N THR A 1127 -30.70 -3.06 6.56
CA THR A 1127 -29.99 -3.23 7.82
C THR A 1127 -28.48 -3.02 7.64
N HIS A 1128 -27.83 -2.25 8.53
CA HIS A 1128 -26.39 -1.97 8.51
C HIS A 1128 -25.89 -1.45 7.14
N GLY A 1129 -26.68 -0.60 6.48
CA GLY A 1129 -26.36 -0.11 5.14
C GLY A 1129 -26.59 -1.10 3.99
N ASN A 1130 -27.06 -2.32 4.27
CA ASN A 1130 -27.35 -3.36 3.29
C ASN A 1130 -28.84 -3.35 2.90
N SER A 1131 -29.14 -3.01 1.64
CA SER A 1131 -30.50 -2.95 1.09
C SER A 1131 -30.95 -4.31 0.51
N MET A 1132 -31.19 -5.29 1.38
CA MET A 1132 -31.55 -6.66 0.97
C MET A 1132 -32.88 -6.66 0.20
N GLY A 1133 -32.89 -7.28 -1.00
CA GLY A 1133 -34.02 -7.30 -1.93
C GLY A 1133 -34.02 -6.19 -3.00
N ALA A 1134 -33.11 -5.20 -2.93
CA ALA A 1134 -33.07 -4.08 -3.87
C ALA A 1134 -32.83 -4.51 -5.32
N ARG A 1135 -33.77 -4.15 -6.21
CA ARG A 1135 -33.67 -4.33 -7.66
C ARG A 1135 -34.50 -3.28 -8.40
N THR A 1136 -33.94 -2.67 -9.44
CA THR A 1136 -34.62 -1.63 -10.24
C THR A 1136 -34.91 -2.15 -11.65
N ILE A 1137 -36.18 -2.20 -12.05
CA ILE A 1137 -36.61 -2.71 -13.36
C ILE A 1137 -37.58 -1.74 -14.04
N PHE A 1138 -37.38 -1.49 -15.34
CA PHE A 1138 -38.30 -0.77 -16.22
C PHE A 1138 -38.95 -1.73 -17.23
N PRO A 1139 -40.19 -2.18 -16.98
CA PRO A 1139 -40.96 -2.95 -17.96
C PRO A 1139 -41.39 -2.11 -19.17
N ALA A 1140 -41.70 -2.80 -20.28
CA ALA A 1140 -42.26 -2.16 -21.46
C ALA A 1140 -43.71 -1.70 -21.18
N VAL A 1141 -44.03 -0.46 -21.56
CA VAL A 1141 -45.37 0.14 -21.42
C VAL A 1141 -45.86 0.60 -22.79
N THR A 1142 -47.14 0.39 -23.07
CA THR A 1142 -47.83 0.96 -24.24
C THR A 1142 -49.12 1.64 -23.77
N CYS A 1143 -49.46 2.80 -24.31
CA CYS A 1143 -50.61 3.59 -23.86
C CYS A 1143 -51.51 4.01 -25.03
N ASN A 1144 -52.82 4.02 -24.78
CA ASN A 1144 -53.85 4.58 -25.64
C ASN A 1144 -54.76 5.50 -24.82
N GLN A 1145 -54.54 6.81 -24.96
CA GLN A 1145 -55.21 7.91 -24.23
C GLN A 1145 -55.04 7.81 -22.69
N VAL A 1146 -55.90 7.04 -22.03
CA VAL A 1146 -56.01 6.91 -20.57
C VAL A 1146 -55.62 5.50 -20.11
N LYS A 1147 -55.79 4.50 -20.99
CA LYS A 1147 -55.50 3.10 -20.72
C LYS A 1147 -54.09 2.76 -21.17
N CYS A 1148 -53.31 2.14 -20.29
CA CYS A 1148 -51.97 1.64 -20.61
C CYS A 1148 -51.86 0.15 -20.27
N THR A 1149 -50.99 -0.54 -20.99
CA THR A 1149 -50.65 -1.95 -20.77
C THR A 1149 -49.16 -2.05 -20.49
N VAL A 1150 -48.80 -2.71 -19.39
CA VAL A 1150 -47.41 -3.00 -18.99
C VAL A 1150 -47.12 -4.49 -19.17
N THR A 1151 -45.96 -4.83 -19.71
CA THR A 1151 -45.51 -6.22 -19.87
C THR A 1151 -44.50 -6.57 -18.78
N ALA A 1152 -44.85 -7.54 -17.94
CA ALA A 1152 -44.04 -8.00 -16.82
C ALA A 1152 -42.69 -8.59 -17.27
N PRO A 1153 -41.64 -8.54 -16.42
CA PRO A 1153 -40.34 -9.14 -16.71
C PRO A 1153 -40.43 -10.63 -17.10
N PRO A 1154 -39.57 -11.13 -18.01
CA PRO A 1154 -39.81 -12.40 -18.70
C PRO A 1154 -39.46 -13.66 -17.90
N ASN A 1155 -38.65 -13.57 -16.83
CA ASN A 1155 -38.23 -14.71 -16.00
C ASN A 1155 -37.57 -14.27 -14.69
N ALA A 1156 -37.29 -15.25 -13.82
CA ALA A 1156 -36.66 -15.10 -12.51
C ALA A 1156 -35.22 -14.51 -12.51
N GLY A 1157 -34.48 -14.59 -13.62
CA GLY A 1157 -33.14 -13.98 -13.71
C GLY A 1157 -33.20 -12.46 -13.84
N ILE A 1158 -34.19 -11.95 -14.57
CA ILE A 1158 -34.48 -10.51 -14.68
C ILE A 1158 -35.22 -10.00 -13.45
N ALA A 1159 -36.15 -10.78 -12.90
CA ALA A 1159 -36.90 -10.43 -11.70
C ALA A 1159 -37.22 -11.69 -10.87
N PRO A 1160 -36.45 -12.00 -9.81
CA PRO A 1160 -36.73 -13.12 -8.91
C PRO A 1160 -38.17 -13.07 -8.35
N PRO A 1161 -38.77 -14.21 -7.99
CA PRO A 1161 -40.13 -14.23 -7.47
C PRO A 1161 -40.19 -13.42 -6.17
N GLY A 1162 -41.17 -12.53 -6.03
CA GLY A 1162 -41.21 -11.60 -4.91
C GLY A 1162 -42.18 -10.45 -5.08
N TRP A 1163 -42.14 -9.51 -4.13
CA TRP A 1163 -42.96 -8.31 -4.14
C TRP A 1163 -42.15 -7.08 -4.59
N TYR A 1164 -42.77 -6.28 -5.44
CA TYR A 1164 -42.18 -5.10 -6.06
C TYR A 1164 -43.13 -3.89 -5.90
N GLN A 1165 -42.60 -2.74 -5.51
CA GLN A 1165 -43.30 -1.46 -5.61
C GLN A 1165 -43.45 -1.11 -7.09
N PHE A 1166 -44.69 -1.05 -7.58
CA PHE A 1166 -45.03 -0.63 -8.94
C PHE A 1166 -45.40 0.86 -8.93
N PHE A 1167 -44.61 1.65 -9.66
CA PHE A 1167 -44.84 3.08 -9.88
C PHE A 1167 -45.18 3.34 -11.35
N VAL A 1168 -46.19 4.19 -11.58
CA VAL A 1168 -46.43 4.83 -12.88
C VAL A 1168 -45.82 6.23 -12.83
N LEU A 1169 -45.01 6.58 -13.83
CA LEU A 1169 -44.37 7.88 -13.96
C LEU A 1169 -44.86 8.60 -15.21
N GLN A 1170 -45.22 9.88 -15.06
CA GLN A 1170 -45.60 10.77 -16.16
C GLN A 1170 -44.64 11.96 -16.19
N GLY A 1171 -43.87 12.10 -17.28
CA GLY A 1171 -42.84 13.14 -17.39
C GLY A 1171 -41.75 13.05 -16.30
N GLY A 1172 -41.48 11.84 -15.79
CA GLY A 1172 -40.54 11.59 -14.68
C GLY A 1172 -41.11 11.84 -13.28
N VAL A 1173 -42.40 12.19 -13.13
CA VAL A 1173 -43.04 12.33 -11.80
C VAL A 1173 -43.80 11.04 -11.45
N PRO A 1174 -43.48 10.36 -10.33
CA PRO A 1174 -44.19 9.17 -9.91
C PRO A 1174 -45.54 9.49 -9.25
N ALA A 1175 -46.55 8.69 -9.57
CA ALA A 1175 -47.75 8.54 -8.76
C ALA A 1175 -47.42 7.97 -7.37
N VAL A 1176 -48.41 7.86 -6.49
CA VAL A 1176 -48.31 6.96 -5.33
C VAL A 1176 -48.34 5.53 -5.87
N GLY A 1177 -47.34 4.73 -5.54
CA GLY A 1177 -47.19 3.35 -6.02
C GLY A 1177 -48.12 2.36 -5.31
N VAL A 1178 -48.12 1.13 -5.81
CA VAL A 1178 -48.77 -0.03 -5.16
C VAL A 1178 -47.83 -1.23 -5.20
N TYR A 1179 -47.91 -2.13 -4.23
CA TYR A 1179 -47.18 -3.40 -4.33
C TYR A 1179 -47.84 -4.36 -5.33
N ILE A 1180 -47.03 -4.96 -6.20
CA ILE A 1180 -47.38 -6.12 -7.01
C ILE A 1180 -46.51 -7.31 -6.61
N ARG A 1181 -47.05 -8.52 -6.72
CA ARG A 1181 -46.33 -9.78 -6.59
C ARG A 1181 -45.99 -10.28 -7.98
N LEU A 1182 -44.77 -10.75 -8.20
CA LEU A 1182 -44.30 -11.25 -9.48
C LEU A 1182 -43.72 -12.66 -9.33
N GLY A 1183 -44.06 -13.55 -10.25
CA GLY A 1183 -43.52 -14.92 -10.33
C GLY A 1183 -44.27 -15.97 -9.51
N ASN A 1184 -45.32 -15.58 -8.77
CA ASN A 1184 -45.97 -16.39 -7.73
C ASN A 1184 -44.96 -16.84 -6.65
N ASP A 1185 -45.26 -17.94 -5.95
CA ASP A 1185 -44.41 -18.56 -4.94
C ASP A 1185 -43.97 -19.99 -5.38
N PRO A 1186 -42.92 -20.11 -6.22
CA PRO A 1186 -42.48 -21.40 -6.75
C PRO A 1186 -41.88 -22.34 -5.69
N ALA A 1187 -41.34 -21.81 -4.58
CA ALA A 1187 -40.80 -22.61 -3.48
C ALA A 1187 -41.86 -23.02 -2.44
N ASN A 1188 -43.12 -22.63 -2.64
CA ASN A 1188 -44.24 -22.89 -1.74
C ASN A 1188 -44.02 -22.36 -0.30
N LEU A 1189 -43.29 -21.25 -0.17
CA LEU A 1189 -43.01 -20.59 1.11
C LEU A 1189 -44.28 -20.23 1.88
N GLY A 1190 -45.36 -19.84 1.20
CA GLY A 1190 -46.69 -19.55 1.76
C GLY A 1190 -47.39 -20.76 2.37
N ASN A 1191 -46.91 -21.98 2.09
CA ASN A 1191 -47.31 -23.23 2.76
C ASN A 1191 -46.29 -23.67 3.83
N TRP A 1192 -45.31 -22.83 4.16
CA TRP A 1192 -44.23 -23.09 5.12
C TRP A 1192 -44.11 -21.96 6.17
N PRO A 1193 -43.67 -22.27 7.40
CA PRO A 1193 -43.49 -23.60 7.97
C PRO A 1193 -44.82 -24.22 8.42
N ASN A 1194 -44.97 -25.53 8.24
CA ASN A 1194 -46.16 -26.26 8.67
C ASN A 1194 -46.13 -26.60 10.17
N GLY A 1195 -46.13 -25.57 11.01
CA GLY A 1195 -46.14 -25.67 12.47
C GLY A 1195 -47.30 -24.88 13.09
N ALA A 1196 -47.85 -25.36 14.20
CA ALA A 1196 -49.07 -24.80 14.82
C ALA A 1196 -48.95 -23.29 15.16
N VAL A 1197 -47.77 -22.84 15.59
CA VAL A 1197 -47.47 -21.42 15.87
C VAL A 1197 -47.72 -20.54 14.63
N PHE A 1198 -47.39 -21.05 13.45
CA PHE A 1198 -47.38 -20.29 12.20
C PHE A 1198 -48.75 -20.20 11.53
N GLN A 1199 -49.70 -21.07 11.88
CA GLN A 1199 -51.06 -21.07 11.33
C GLN A 1199 -51.87 -19.79 11.69
N PRO A 1200 -52.84 -19.37 10.83
CA PRO A 1200 -53.08 -19.87 9.49
C PRO A 1200 -51.96 -19.47 8.52
N LEU A 1201 -51.58 -20.38 7.62
CA LEU A 1201 -50.63 -20.11 6.54
C LEU A 1201 -51.30 -19.32 5.39
N PRO A 1202 -50.60 -18.37 4.73
CA PRO A 1202 -51.20 -17.48 3.73
C PRO A 1202 -51.44 -18.13 2.36
N GLY A 1203 -50.75 -19.24 2.05
CA GLY A 1203 -50.83 -19.89 0.74
C GLY A 1203 -49.99 -19.24 -0.36
N VAL A 1204 -50.00 -19.89 -1.52
CA VAL A 1204 -49.12 -19.66 -2.69
C VAL A 1204 -49.79 -18.86 -3.80
#